data_AF-A0A957YN37-F1
#
_entry.id   AF-A0A957YN37-F1
#
_cell.length_a   1.000
_cell.length_b   1.000
_cell.length_c   1.000
_cell.angle_alpha   90.00
_cell.angle_beta   90.00
_cell.angle_gamma   90.00
#
_symmetry.space_group_name_H-M   'P 1'
#
loop_
_entity.id
_entity.type
_entity.pdbx_description
1 polymer ?
#
loop_
_entity_poly.entity_id
_entity_poly.type
_entity_poly.pdbx_seq_one_letter_code
_entity_poly.pdbx_strand_id
1 'polypeptide(L)'
;MTLLQHTPNFTAEDAARLAAAHYDLQTTASPLPSERDQNFLLQTAAGDRYVLKIANAAEDAAFLDAQHQILDHLGHRGVDFCQRVLPATSGEPSIILGHHHVRLLTYVRGRPLGAIKRHSDDLRRDLGAKLGQLDRALADFDHPALHRTFHWDLAQVQDVVERLEHAVAEPTMRATITRLAAAFAQRTAPRLAGLRRGPIHNDANDYNVIVGGGEDLYSRNQYVTGLIDFGDMVHSFTVAELAIACAYVALNSDDPLAAMLPVVAGYHAHNPLTDDEFAVLFDLVCMRLCVSVCIAAEQPAQRPDDPYLAISQQPIRRTLPKLAQIPARLAEAAFRHACGLAPIPAADRVCAWLQAHQPEFAPAVDVDLHADNLVVYDLSVGSPLVEGDEARNRAALFTSRLDDVLSVADASVGIGRYDEPRLIYTAPFFKTGDGPLGERRTIHLGIDIFRPAGAPVYAPLPGTVHAFANNAAHQDYGPVILLRHQAGDDTFFTLYGHLSLASLEGLTVGQPIAAGDQIATLGAGDVNGGWPPHLHFQIITDLLDLGIDFPGVGPASQRAVWTALSPDPNLILGIDPSCFPAPPPAKDVTLATRRRRLGRNLSIGYRDPVKVERGWMQYLFDETGRRYLDAYNNVPHVGHCHPQVVAAARAQMGVLNTNTRYLHD
;
A
#
# COMPACT_ATOMS: atom_id res chain seq x y z
N MET A 1 -34.97 -21.51 1.27
CA MET A 1 -36.04 -21.53 0.25
C MET A 1 -35.65 -20.51 -0.80
N THR A 2 -35.59 -20.92 -2.07
CA THR A 2 -34.74 -20.29 -3.08
C THR A 2 -35.37 -19.01 -3.64
N LEU A 3 -34.75 -17.86 -3.34
CA LEU A 3 -35.06 -16.52 -3.91
C LEU A 3 -35.25 -16.54 -5.44
N LEU A 4 -34.66 -17.53 -6.12
CA LEU A 4 -34.77 -17.73 -7.57
C LEU A 4 -36.14 -18.21 -8.07
N GLN A 5 -36.94 -18.89 -7.24
CA GLN A 5 -38.28 -19.35 -7.65
C GLN A 5 -39.25 -18.18 -7.85
N HIS A 6 -38.89 -17.00 -7.37
CA HIS A 6 -39.69 -15.77 -7.39
C HIS A 6 -39.05 -14.66 -8.25
N THR A 7 -38.05 -15.01 -9.06
CA THR A 7 -37.39 -14.07 -9.97
C THR A 7 -38.40 -13.55 -10.99
N PRO A 8 -38.45 -12.23 -11.23
CA PRO A 8 -39.32 -11.68 -12.26
C PRO A 8 -38.96 -12.23 -13.65
N ASN A 9 -39.96 -12.52 -14.47
CA ASN A 9 -39.79 -13.03 -15.83
C ASN A 9 -40.52 -12.15 -16.85
N PHE A 10 -40.05 -10.91 -17.00
CA PHE A 10 -40.54 -9.94 -17.96
C PHE A 10 -39.64 -9.91 -19.20
N THR A 11 -40.23 -9.61 -20.36
CA THR A 11 -39.48 -9.37 -21.60
C THR A 11 -39.08 -7.89 -21.72
N ALA A 12 -38.16 -7.58 -22.65
CA ALA A 12 -37.87 -6.19 -23.00
C ALA A 12 -39.12 -5.44 -23.51
N GLU A 13 -40.02 -6.13 -24.21
CA GLU A 13 -41.29 -5.54 -24.65
C GLU A 13 -42.21 -5.22 -23.47
N ASP A 14 -42.26 -6.08 -22.45
CA ASP A 14 -42.99 -5.80 -21.21
C ASP A 14 -42.44 -4.56 -20.51
N ALA A 15 -41.11 -4.45 -20.38
CA ALA A 15 -40.47 -3.30 -19.75
C ALA A 15 -40.79 -1.98 -20.48
N ALA A 16 -40.75 -1.99 -21.82
CA ALA A 16 -41.14 -0.83 -22.63
C ALA A 16 -42.63 -0.47 -22.47
N ARG A 17 -43.52 -1.47 -22.40
CA ARG A 17 -44.96 -1.24 -22.14
C ARG A 17 -45.19 -0.64 -20.75
N LEU A 18 -44.50 -1.13 -19.72
CA LEU A 18 -44.61 -0.61 -18.36
C LEU A 18 -44.14 0.84 -18.27
N ALA A 19 -43.05 1.18 -18.95
CA ALA A 19 -42.55 2.56 -19.04
C ALA A 19 -43.58 3.50 -19.69
N ALA A 20 -44.19 3.08 -20.80
CA ALA A 20 -45.22 3.86 -21.47
C ALA A 20 -46.48 4.03 -20.62
N ALA A 21 -46.96 2.97 -19.98
CA ALA A 21 -48.23 2.97 -19.25
C ALA A 21 -48.17 3.74 -17.92
N HIS A 22 -47.04 3.67 -17.21
CA HIS A 22 -46.95 4.17 -15.83
C HIS A 22 -46.00 5.34 -15.64
N TYR A 23 -45.17 5.67 -16.63
CA TYR A 23 -44.20 6.77 -16.55
C TYR A 23 -44.29 7.74 -17.73
N ASP A 24 -45.24 7.53 -18.66
CA ASP A 24 -45.40 8.32 -19.89
C ASP A 24 -44.12 8.38 -20.76
N LEU A 25 -43.34 7.28 -20.75
CA LEU A 25 -42.07 7.17 -21.46
C LEU A 25 -42.15 6.20 -22.64
N GLN A 26 -41.94 6.72 -23.85
CA GLN A 26 -41.78 5.90 -25.06
C GLN A 26 -40.31 5.49 -25.22
N THR A 27 -40.02 4.21 -24.99
CA THR A 27 -38.64 3.69 -24.92
C THR A 27 -38.47 2.34 -25.62
N THR A 28 -37.26 2.07 -26.09
CA THR A 28 -36.79 0.69 -26.28
C THR A 28 -36.17 0.18 -24.98
N ALA A 29 -36.20 -1.13 -24.75
CA ALA A 29 -35.62 -1.75 -23.55
C ALA A 29 -34.59 -2.82 -23.92
N SER A 30 -33.55 -2.95 -23.10
CA SER A 30 -32.59 -4.06 -23.16
C SER A 30 -32.26 -4.54 -21.75
N PRO A 31 -32.09 -5.86 -21.53
CA PRO A 31 -31.79 -6.39 -20.21
C PRO A 31 -30.43 -5.89 -19.69
N LEU A 32 -30.36 -5.66 -18.38
CA LEU A 32 -29.13 -5.41 -17.63
C LEU A 32 -28.85 -6.60 -16.70
N PRO A 33 -27.57 -6.88 -16.36
CA PRO A 33 -27.22 -7.89 -15.38
C PRO A 33 -27.91 -7.66 -14.03
N SER A 34 -28.34 -8.74 -13.39
CA SER A 34 -28.95 -8.75 -12.06
C SER A 34 -28.91 -10.17 -11.49
N GLU A 35 -28.76 -10.29 -10.17
CA GLU A 35 -28.73 -11.59 -9.49
C GLU A 35 -30.13 -12.04 -9.03
N ARG A 36 -30.90 -11.13 -8.41
CA ARG A 36 -32.16 -11.45 -7.71
C ARG A 36 -33.38 -10.76 -8.31
N ASP A 37 -33.20 -9.53 -8.77
CA ASP A 37 -34.19 -8.70 -9.43
C ASP A 37 -34.09 -8.82 -10.95
N GLN A 38 -34.94 -8.10 -11.70
CA GLN A 38 -34.78 -7.94 -13.14
C GLN A 38 -34.63 -6.47 -13.50
N ASN A 39 -33.52 -6.12 -14.17
CA ASN A 39 -33.17 -4.76 -14.53
C ASN A 39 -33.23 -4.58 -16.05
N PHE A 40 -33.79 -3.46 -16.52
CA PHE A 40 -33.78 -3.09 -17.93
C PHE A 40 -33.22 -1.68 -18.12
N LEU A 41 -32.31 -1.53 -19.07
CA LEU A 41 -31.95 -0.23 -19.63
C LEU A 41 -33.08 0.20 -20.56
N LEU A 42 -33.72 1.32 -20.25
CA LEU A 42 -34.68 1.97 -21.15
C LEU A 42 -33.98 3.11 -21.89
N GLN A 43 -34.28 3.27 -23.18
CA GLN A 43 -33.75 4.35 -23.99
C GLN A 43 -34.85 5.01 -24.83
N THR A 44 -34.97 6.34 -24.72
CA THR A 44 -35.91 7.13 -25.55
C THR A 44 -35.33 7.36 -26.95
N ALA A 45 -36.18 7.74 -27.90
CA ALA A 45 -35.72 8.14 -29.24
C ALA A 45 -34.77 9.35 -29.23
N ALA A 46 -34.89 10.23 -28.22
CA ALA A 46 -34.01 11.37 -27.99
C ALA A 46 -32.64 10.97 -27.38
N GLY A 47 -32.49 9.73 -26.93
CA GLY A 47 -31.25 9.21 -26.34
C GLY A 47 -31.18 9.30 -24.82
N ASP A 48 -32.24 9.73 -24.15
CA ASP A 48 -32.33 9.68 -22.68
C ASP A 48 -32.38 8.24 -22.21
N ARG A 49 -31.79 7.97 -21.05
CA ARG A 49 -31.65 6.63 -20.50
C ARG A 49 -32.17 6.55 -19.08
N TYR A 50 -32.80 5.42 -18.77
CA TYR A 50 -33.35 5.10 -17.45
C TYR A 50 -33.11 3.63 -17.12
N VAL A 51 -33.26 3.27 -15.84
CA VAL A 51 -33.24 1.88 -15.40
C VAL A 51 -34.61 1.53 -14.83
N LEU A 52 -35.29 0.57 -15.44
CA LEU A 52 -36.50 -0.04 -14.87
C LEU A 52 -36.07 -1.24 -14.04
N LYS A 53 -36.34 -1.20 -12.74
CA LYS A 53 -36.02 -2.29 -11.80
C LYS A 53 -37.31 -2.95 -11.34
N ILE A 54 -37.38 -4.27 -11.53
CA ILE A 54 -38.50 -5.12 -11.12
C ILE A 54 -38.00 -5.98 -9.97
N ALA A 55 -38.49 -5.69 -8.77
CA ALA A 55 -38.10 -6.35 -7.54
C ALA A 55 -38.58 -7.81 -7.53
N ASN A 56 -37.78 -8.71 -6.97
CA ASN A 56 -38.18 -10.07 -6.68
C ASN A 56 -39.45 -10.11 -5.80
N ALA A 57 -40.36 -11.06 -6.04
CA ALA A 57 -41.61 -11.11 -5.27
C ALA A 57 -41.39 -11.49 -3.78
N ALA A 58 -40.20 -11.98 -3.43
CA ALA A 58 -39.80 -12.25 -2.06
C ALA A 58 -39.15 -11.05 -1.34
N GLU A 59 -39.01 -9.89 -2.00
CA GLU A 59 -38.51 -8.68 -1.35
C GLU A 59 -39.45 -8.18 -0.25
N ASP A 60 -38.88 -7.76 0.87
CA ASP A 60 -39.62 -7.09 1.93
C ASP A 60 -40.01 -5.67 1.49
N ALA A 61 -41.32 -5.37 1.49
CA ALA A 61 -41.85 -4.07 1.16
C ALA A 61 -41.26 -2.95 2.05
N ALA A 62 -41.00 -3.22 3.33
CA ALA A 62 -40.38 -2.24 4.23
C ALA A 62 -38.92 -1.95 3.83
N PHE A 63 -38.22 -2.94 3.27
CA PHE A 63 -36.87 -2.74 2.76
C PHE A 63 -36.85 -1.98 1.43
N LEU A 64 -37.83 -2.23 0.54
CA LEU A 64 -37.99 -1.44 -0.68
C LEU A 64 -38.32 0.02 -0.39
N ASP A 65 -39.14 0.28 0.63
CA ASP A 65 -39.43 1.63 1.12
C ASP A 65 -38.16 2.31 1.66
N ALA A 66 -37.36 1.61 2.48
CA ALA A 66 -36.06 2.10 2.94
C ALA A 66 -35.13 2.51 1.78
N GLN A 67 -35.11 1.71 0.70
CA GLN A 67 -34.35 2.03 -0.51
C GLN A 67 -34.84 3.30 -1.23
N HIS A 68 -36.14 3.58 -1.20
CA HIS A 68 -36.65 4.82 -1.79
C HIS A 68 -36.32 6.03 -0.91
N GLN A 69 -36.59 5.93 0.39
CA GLN A 69 -36.37 7.03 1.33
C GLN A 69 -34.92 7.44 1.43
N ILE A 70 -33.98 6.49 1.38
CA ILE A 70 -32.55 6.83 1.44
C ILE A 70 -32.08 7.54 0.16
N LEU A 71 -32.54 7.14 -1.03
CA LEU A 71 -32.20 7.79 -2.29
C LEU A 71 -32.77 9.21 -2.35
N ASP A 72 -33.99 9.39 -1.82
CA ASP A 72 -34.61 10.71 -1.69
C ASP A 72 -33.87 11.59 -0.67
N HIS A 73 -33.51 11.05 0.49
CA HIS A 73 -32.70 11.74 1.51
C HIS A 73 -31.35 12.20 0.94
N LEU A 74 -30.65 11.32 0.23
CA LEU A 74 -29.39 11.64 -0.45
C LEU A 74 -29.56 12.78 -1.47
N GLY A 75 -30.64 12.74 -2.25
CA GLY A 75 -31.01 13.82 -3.17
C GLY A 75 -31.18 15.17 -2.47
N HIS A 76 -31.89 15.19 -1.34
CA HIS A 76 -32.09 16.40 -0.51
C HIS A 76 -30.79 16.90 0.13
N ARG A 77 -29.84 16.01 0.40
CA ARG A 77 -28.49 16.36 0.91
C ARG A 77 -27.52 16.82 -0.18
N GLY A 78 -27.95 16.87 -1.44
CA GLY A 78 -27.11 17.31 -2.56
C GLY A 78 -26.13 16.25 -3.05
N VAL A 79 -26.34 14.97 -2.70
CA VAL A 79 -25.58 13.85 -3.26
C VAL A 79 -26.12 13.58 -4.67
N ASP A 80 -25.34 13.94 -5.69
CA ASP A 80 -25.75 13.90 -7.10
C ASP A 80 -25.18 12.71 -7.90
N PHE A 81 -24.39 11.86 -7.23
CA PHE A 81 -23.73 10.70 -7.81
C PHE A 81 -24.44 9.37 -7.47
N CYS A 82 -25.67 9.41 -6.94
CA CYS A 82 -26.50 8.22 -6.72
C CYS A 82 -27.71 8.25 -7.65
N GLN A 83 -28.31 7.08 -7.90
CA GLN A 83 -29.56 7.01 -8.67
C GLN A 83 -30.70 7.73 -7.92
N ARG A 84 -31.63 8.31 -8.68
CA ARG A 84 -32.88 8.88 -8.13
C ARG A 84 -34.07 8.05 -8.59
N VAL A 85 -35.02 7.86 -7.67
CA VAL A 85 -36.32 7.26 -7.99
C VAL A 85 -37.16 8.30 -8.72
N LEU A 86 -37.70 7.92 -9.87
CA LEU A 86 -38.63 8.73 -10.62
C LEU A 86 -40.05 8.24 -10.30
N PRO A 87 -40.95 9.13 -9.83
CA PRO A 87 -42.30 8.72 -9.49
C PRO A 87 -43.08 8.30 -10.73
N ALA A 88 -44.00 7.37 -10.56
CA ALA A 88 -44.99 7.03 -11.58
C ALA A 88 -45.96 8.19 -11.83
N THR A 89 -46.75 8.12 -12.90
CA THR A 89 -47.80 9.12 -13.19
C THR A 89 -48.86 9.22 -12.08
N SER A 90 -48.97 8.20 -11.23
CA SER A 90 -49.79 8.22 -10.01
C SER A 90 -49.20 9.06 -8.87
N GLY A 91 -47.93 9.47 -8.95
CA GLY A 91 -47.18 10.14 -7.87
C GLY A 91 -46.45 9.17 -6.92
N GLU A 92 -46.73 7.87 -7.02
CA GLU A 92 -46.10 6.85 -6.17
C GLU A 92 -44.66 6.54 -6.62
N PRO A 93 -43.73 6.23 -5.70
CA PRO A 93 -42.33 5.92 -6.03
C PRO A 93 -42.16 4.54 -6.71
N SER A 94 -43.16 3.67 -6.61
CA SER A 94 -43.19 2.38 -7.30
C SER A 94 -44.63 1.97 -7.60
N ILE A 95 -44.81 1.11 -8.60
CA ILE A 95 -46.09 0.46 -8.90
C ILE A 95 -46.02 -1.01 -8.50
N ILE A 96 -47.17 -1.59 -8.13
CA ILE A 96 -47.28 -3.02 -7.82
C ILE A 96 -47.91 -3.73 -9.02
N LEU A 97 -47.20 -4.70 -9.57
CA LEU A 97 -47.68 -5.56 -10.66
C LEU A 97 -47.63 -7.03 -10.21
N GLY A 98 -48.80 -7.59 -9.91
CA GLY A 98 -48.89 -8.91 -9.29
C GLY A 98 -48.25 -8.89 -7.90
N HIS A 99 -47.13 -9.60 -7.74
CA HIS A 99 -46.34 -9.62 -6.50
C HIS A 99 -45.02 -8.84 -6.60
N HIS A 100 -44.79 -8.12 -7.71
CA HIS A 100 -43.55 -7.41 -7.95
C HIS A 100 -43.73 -5.90 -7.78
N HIS A 101 -42.77 -5.26 -7.13
CA HIS A 101 -42.64 -3.81 -7.15
C HIS A 101 -41.81 -3.38 -8.37
N VAL A 102 -42.31 -2.45 -9.15
CA VAL A 102 -41.64 -1.90 -10.33
C VAL A 102 -41.37 -0.43 -10.10
N ARG A 103 -40.11 -0.03 -10.24
CA ARG A 103 -39.68 1.37 -10.07
C ARG A 103 -38.78 1.81 -11.22
N LEU A 104 -38.82 3.11 -11.50
CA LEU A 104 -37.97 3.75 -12.48
C LEU A 104 -36.86 4.54 -11.79
N LEU A 105 -35.62 4.35 -12.23
CA LEU A 105 -34.45 5.03 -11.70
C LEU A 105 -33.75 5.84 -12.79
N THR A 106 -33.10 6.93 -12.41
CA THR A 106 -32.17 7.65 -13.31
C THR A 106 -30.99 6.77 -13.71
N TYR A 107 -30.52 6.91 -14.95
CA TYR A 107 -29.35 6.20 -15.44
C TYR A 107 -28.04 6.91 -15.11
N VAL A 108 -27.08 6.20 -14.52
CA VAL A 108 -25.72 6.70 -14.27
C VAL A 108 -24.84 6.41 -15.48
N ARG A 109 -24.32 7.46 -16.12
CA ARG A 109 -23.46 7.33 -17.30
C ARG A 109 -22.05 6.89 -16.90
N GLY A 110 -21.51 5.88 -17.58
CA GLY A 110 -20.12 5.46 -17.44
C GLY A 110 -19.96 3.96 -17.63
N ARG A 111 -18.87 3.42 -17.09
CA ARG A 111 -18.55 2.00 -17.10
C ARG A 111 -18.23 1.53 -15.68
N PRO A 112 -18.55 0.28 -15.31
CA PRO A 112 -18.15 -0.25 -14.01
C PRO A 112 -16.64 -0.18 -13.80
N LEU A 113 -16.19 0.10 -12.58
CA LEU A 113 -14.78 0.19 -12.19
C LEU A 113 -13.99 -1.07 -12.62
N GLY A 114 -14.55 -2.26 -12.43
CA GLY A 114 -13.94 -3.55 -12.80
C GLY A 114 -13.72 -3.72 -14.30
N ALA A 115 -14.39 -2.92 -15.15
CA ALA A 115 -14.16 -2.91 -16.59
C ALA A 115 -13.02 -1.94 -17.02
N ILE A 116 -12.46 -1.17 -16.09
CA ILE A 116 -11.39 -0.21 -16.34
C ILE A 116 -10.04 -0.90 -16.12
N LYS A 117 -9.16 -0.87 -17.13
CA LYS A 117 -7.87 -1.59 -17.08
C LYS A 117 -6.83 -0.95 -16.17
N ARG A 118 -6.89 0.37 -15.99
CA ARG A 118 -5.92 1.15 -15.20
C ARG A 118 -6.68 2.13 -14.32
N HIS A 119 -6.40 2.08 -13.02
CA HIS A 119 -6.98 2.99 -12.04
C HIS A 119 -5.91 4.00 -11.65
N SER A 120 -6.17 5.28 -11.94
CA SER A 120 -5.33 6.37 -11.44
C SER A 120 -5.55 6.60 -9.94
N ASP A 121 -4.55 7.18 -9.28
CA ASP A 121 -4.69 7.57 -7.87
C ASP A 121 -5.74 8.67 -7.68
N ASP A 122 -5.94 9.52 -8.69
CA ASP A 122 -7.01 10.52 -8.71
C ASP A 122 -8.40 9.86 -8.70
N LEU A 123 -8.61 8.82 -9.52
CA LEU A 123 -9.86 8.04 -9.51
C LEU A 123 -10.10 7.37 -8.15
N ARG A 124 -9.06 6.74 -7.57
CA ARG A 124 -9.14 6.08 -6.26
C ARG A 124 -9.46 7.09 -5.15
N ARG A 125 -8.86 8.27 -5.20
CA ARG A 125 -9.14 9.36 -4.26
C ARG A 125 -10.55 9.91 -4.42
N ASP A 126 -11.04 10.06 -5.64
CA ASP A 126 -12.42 10.48 -5.91
C ASP A 126 -13.45 9.45 -5.42
N LEU A 127 -13.18 8.15 -5.57
CA LEU A 127 -14.00 7.08 -4.97
C LEU A 127 -14.08 7.25 -3.45
N GLY A 128 -12.93 7.37 -2.78
CA GLY A 128 -12.89 7.59 -1.34
C GLY A 128 -13.68 8.83 -0.92
N ALA A 129 -13.50 9.94 -1.63
CA ALA A 129 -14.20 11.20 -1.38
C ALA A 129 -15.73 11.03 -1.46
N LYS A 130 -16.24 10.36 -2.48
CA LYS A 130 -17.68 10.11 -2.64
C LYS A 130 -18.24 9.22 -1.55
N LEU A 131 -17.52 8.18 -1.14
CA LEU A 131 -17.96 7.34 -0.02
C LEU A 131 -17.98 8.12 1.30
N GLY A 132 -16.98 8.96 1.55
CA GLY A 132 -16.99 9.85 2.72
C GLY A 132 -18.15 10.86 2.69
N GLN A 133 -18.47 11.41 1.52
CA GLN A 133 -19.64 12.29 1.34
C GLN A 133 -20.96 11.55 1.56
N LEU A 134 -21.06 10.31 1.04
CA LEU A 134 -22.22 9.44 1.22
C LEU A 134 -22.49 9.18 2.71
N ASP A 135 -21.50 8.66 3.43
CA ASP A 135 -21.65 8.31 4.86
C ASP A 135 -21.96 9.55 5.71
N ARG A 136 -21.36 10.70 5.38
CA ARG A 136 -21.67 11.96 6.05
C ARG A 136 -23.10 12.43 5.80
N ALA A 137 -23.62 12.25 4.58
CA ALA A 137 -25.00 12.59 4.23
C ALA A 137 -26.01 11.65 4.90
N LEU A 138 -25.60 10.42 5.20
CA LEU A 138 -26.39 9.37 5.85
C LEU A 138 -26.35 9.40 7.39
N ALA A 139 -25.51 10.24 7.98
CA ALA A 139 -25.26 10.26 9.43
C ALA A 139 -26.53 10.49 10.30
N ASP A 140 -27.57 11.11 9.76
CA ASP A 140 -28.84 11.35 10.45
C ASP A 140 -30.05 10.67 9.78
N PHE A 141 -29.80 9.75 8.85
CA PHE A 141 -30.83 8.87 8.32
C PHE A 141 -30.99 7.65 9.22
N ASP A 142 -32.22 7.17 9.40
CA ASP A 142 -32.49 5.88 10.02
C ASP A 142 -33.79 5.30 9.45
N HIS A 143 -33.84 3.97 9.38
CA HIS A 143 -35.04 3.26 8.96
C HIS A 143 -35.06 1.85 9.58
N PRO A 144 -36.17 1.41 10.21
CA PRO A 144 -36.23 0.11 10.89
C PRO A 144 -35.80 -1.08 10.04
N ALA A 145 -36.12 -1.09 8.75
CA ALA A 145 -35.75 -2.16 7.83
C ALA A 145 -34.23 -2.30 7.57
N LEU A 146 -33.42 -1.29 7.92
CA LEU A 146 -31.96 -1.37 7.83
C LEU A 146 -31.33 -2.08 9.03
N HIS A 147 -32.05 -2.22 10.15
CA HIS A 147 -31.63 -2.97 11.33
C HIS A 147 -31.94 -4.46 11.15
N ARG A 148 -31.23 -5.08 10.20
CA ARG A 148 -31.44 -6.45 9.77
C ARG A 148 -30.19 -7.32 9.94
N THR A 149 -30.40 -8.63 10.05
CA THR A 149 -29.31 -9.60 9.97
C THR A 149 -28.96 -9.87 8.52
N PHE A 150 -27.72 -9.62 8.12
CA PHE A 150 -27.29 -9.74 6.74
C PHE A 150 -25.88 -10.32 6.65
N HIS A 151 -25.71 -11.40 5.87
CA HIS A 151 -24.44 -12.15 5.84
C HIS A 151 -23.28 -11.39 5.17
N TRP A 152 -23.57 -10.34 4.41
CA TRP A 152 -22.56 -9.44 3.85
C TRP A 152 -22.22 -8.27 4.77
N ASP A 153 -22.90 -8.11 5.90
CA ASP A 153 -22.59 -7.10 6.90
C ASP A 153 -21.28 -7.43 7.62
N LEU A 154 -20.30 -6.54 7.56
CA LEU A 154 -19.04 -6.70 8.26
C LEU A 154 -19.17 -6.71 9.79
N ALA A 155 -20.30 -6.25 10.35
CA ALA A 155 -20.59 -6.44 11.77
C ALA A 155 -20.89 -7.90 12.15
N GLN A 156 -21.17 -8.78 11.17
CA GLN A 156 -21.45 -10.21 11.37
C GLN A 156 -20.35 -11.10 10.80
N VAL A 157 -19.22 -10.51 10.39
CA VAL A 157 -18.21 -11.19 9.58
C VAL A 157 -17.60 -12.40 10.27
N GLN A 158 -17.38 -12.31 11.58
CA GLN A 158 -16.79 -13.39 12.36
C GLN A 158 -17.70 -14.62 12.34
N ASP A 159 -18.98 -14.45 12.68
CA ASP A 159 -19.98 -15.54 12.67
C ASP A 159 -20.11 -16.20 11.29
N VAL A 160 -20.05 -15.40 10.22
CA VAL A 160 -20.15 -15.88 8.84
C VAL A 160 -18.94 -16.74 8.48
N VAL A 161 -17.73 -16.27 8.79
CA VAL A 161 -16.50 -17.03 8.50
C VAL A 161 -16.44 -18.30 9.34
N GLU A 162 -16.72 -18.22 10.65
CA GLU A 162 -16.75 -19.39 11.54
C GLU A 162 -17.72 -20.48 11.04
N ARG A 163 -18.89 -20.07 10.54
CA ARG A 163 -19.87 -21.00 9.97
C ARG A 163 -19.42 -21.60 8.65
N LEU A 164 -18.78 -20.84 7.76
CA LEU A 164 -18.62 -21.22 6.34
C LEU A 164 -17.19 -21.59 5.93
N GLU A 165 -16.17 -21.32 6.75
CA GLU A 165 -14.77 -21.62 6.44
C GLU A 165 -14.54 -23.10 6.06
N HIS A 166 -15.26 -24.02 6.70
CA HIS A 166 -15.15 -25.45 6.44
C HIS A 166 -15.53 -25.85 5.00
N ALA A 167 -16.35 -25.04 4.30
CA ALA A 167 -16.75 -25.28 2.92
C ALA A 167 -15.62 -24.97 1.91
N VAL A 168 -14.59 -24.22 2.31
CA VAL A 168 -13.46 -23.86 1.44
C VAL A 168 -12.59 -25.10 1.17
N ALA A 169 -12.68 -25.62 -0.06
CA ALA A 169 -12.00 -26.84 -0.47
C ALA A 169 -10.48 -26.70 -0.58
N GLU A 170 -9.97 -25.52 -0.95
CA GLU A 170 -8.55 -25.26 -1.15
C GLU A 170 -7.82 -25.10 0.19
N PRO A 171 -6.90 -26.02 0.59
CA PRO A 171 -6.32 -26.01 1.95
C PRO A 171 -5.49 -24.76 2.27
N THR A 172 -4.74 -24.25 1.28
CA THR A 172 -3.91 -23.03 1.40
C THR A 172 -4.74 -21.79 1.62
N MET A 173 -5.85 -21.67 0.86
CA MET A 173 -6.80 -20.58 1.03
C MET A 173 -7.50 -20.65 2.38
N ARG A 174 -7.97 -21.84 2.78
CA ARG A 174 -8.59 -22.06 4.08
C ARG A 174 -7.65 -21.67 5.23
N ALA A 175 -6.40 -22.14 5.22
CA ALA A 175 -5.41 -21.76 6.24
C ALA A 175 -5.13 -20.25 6.30
N THR A 176 -5.18 -19.57 5.14
CA THR A 176 -5.06 -18.10 5.09
C THR A 176 -6.26 -17.43 5.77
N ILE A 177 -7.48 -17.90 5.50
CA ILE A 177 -8.71 -17.43 6.15
C ILE A 177 -8.67 -17.69 7.66
N THR A 178 -8.28 -18.90 8.10
CA THR A 178 -8.16 -19.24 9.53
C THR A 178 -7.25 -18.24 10.25
N ARG A 179 -6.09 -17.95 9.67
CA ARG A 179 -5.10 -17.05 10.26
C ARG A 179 -5.62 -15.62 10.35
N LEU A 180 -6.26 -15.13 9.29
CA LEU A 180 -6.85 -13.79 9.27
C LEU A 180 -8.00 -13.67 10.27
N ALA A 181 -8.87 -14.68 10.37
CA ALA A 181 -9.97 -14.72 11.33
C ALA A 181 -9.47 -14.74 12.78
N ALA A 182 -8.44 -15.54 13.09
CA ALA A 182 -7.82 -15.57 14.42
C ALA A 182 -7.20 -14.20 14.78
N ALA A 183 -6.50 -13.59 13.82
CA ALA A 183 -5.89 -12.28 13.99
C ALA A 183 -6.94 -11.18 14.20
N PHE A 184 -8.05 -11.22 13.44
CA PHE A 184 -9.21 -10.34 13.61
C PHE A 184 -9.82 -10.47 15.00
N ALA A 185 -10.06 -11.71 15.46
CA ALA A 185 -10.62 -11.98 16.79
C ALA A 185 -9.75 -11.43 17.92
N GLN A 186 -8.41 -11.49 17.76
CA GLN A 186 -7.48 -10.99 18.77
C GLN A 186 -7.35 -9.46 18.79
N ARG A 187 -7.25 -8.82 17.62
CA ARG A 187 -6.90 -7.39 17.51
C ARG A 187 -8.09 -6.47 17.29
N THR A 188 -9.04 -6.91 16.48
CA THR A 188 -10.11 -6.07 15.93
C THR A 188 -11.42 -6.25 16.70
N ALA A 189 -11.82 -7.49 17.00
CA ALA A 189 -13.08 -7.76 17.71
C ALA A 189 -13.25 -6.96 19.02
N PRO A 190 -12.22 -6.78 19.87
CA PRO A 190 -12.34 -5.97 21.10
C PRO A 190 -12.64 -4.48 20.86
N ARG A 191 -12.33 -3.95 19.68
CA ARG A 191 -12.50 -2.53 19.31
C ARG A 191 -13.85 -2.24 18.65
N LEU A 192 -14.52 -3.26 18.12
CA LEU A 192 -15.75 -3.10 17.33
C LEU A 192 -16.87 -2.36 18.07
N ALA A 193 -16.95 -2.52 19.40
CA ALA A 193 -17.98 -1.86 20.22
C ALA A 193 -17.82 -0.32 20.27
N GLY A 194 -16.61 0.20 20.03
CA GLY A 194 -16.33 1.64 20.02
C GLY A 194 -16.54 2.31 18.67
N LEU A 195 -16.81 1.55 17.60
CA LEU A 195 -16.91 2.09 16.25
C LEU A 195 -18.23 2.84 16.02
N ARG A 196 -18.16 3.90 15.21
CA ARG A 196 -19.34 4.64 14.75
C ARG A 196 -20.23 3.73 13.90
N ARG A 197 -21.54 3.79 14.14
CA ARG A 197 -22.55 3.05 13.39
C ARG A 197 -23.51 3.98 12.67
N GLY A 198 -24.03 3.53 11.54
CA GLY A 198 -25.00 4.25 10.73
C GLY A 198 -25.43 3.41 9.52
N PRO A 199 -26.41 3.89 8.75
CA PRO A 199 -26.78 3.27 7.49
C PRO A 199 -25.64 3.44 6.47
N ILE A 200 -25.29 2.34 5.81
CA ILE A 200 -24.26 2.29 4.76
C ILE A 200 -24.82 1.64 3.49
N HIS A 201 -24.19 1.91 2.35
CA HIS A 201 -24.53 1.26 1.07
C HIS A 201 -24.17 -0.23 1.08
N ASN A 202 -23.08 -0.60 1.75
CA ASN A 202 -22.62 -1.96 2.03
C ASN A 202 -22.21 -2.80 0.82
N ASP A 203 -22.13 -2.19 -0.36
CA ASP A 203 -21.73 -2.91 -1.58
C ASP A 203 -21.04 -2.04 -2.65
N ALA A 204 -20.15 -1.13 -2.23
CA ALA A 204 -19.28 -0.36 -3.14
C ALA A 204 -18.18 -1.23 -3.80
N ASN A 205 -18.59 -2.30 -4.47
CA ASN A 205 -17.73 -3.19 -5.23
C ASN A 205 -17.39 -2.63 -6.63
N ASP A 206 -16.50 -3.30 -7.34
CA ASP A 206 -15.99 -2.85 -8.64
C ASP A 206 -17.04 -2.87 -9.77
N TYR A 207 -18.21 -3.48 -9.58
CA TYR A 207 -19.32 -3.45 -10.53
C TYR A 207 -20.40 -2.40 -10.22
N ASN A 208 -20.50 -1.96 -8.96
CA ASN A 208 -21.47 -0.96 -8.52
C ASN A 208 -20.90 0.48 -8.51
N VAL A 209 -19.57 0.62 -8.57
CA VAL A 209 -18.92 1.91 -8.79
C VAL A 209 -18.82 2.19 -10.29
N ILE A 210 -19.52 3.22 -10.76
CA ILE A 210 -19.52 3.65 -12.16
C ILE A 210 -18.51 4.77 -12.37
N VAL A 211 -17.68 4.62 -13.39
CA VAL A 211 -16.57 5.50 -13.73
C VAL A 211 -16.84 6.18 -15.06
N GLY A 212 -16.62 7.49 -15.09
CA GLY A 212 -16.58 8.32 -16.30
C GLY A 212 -15.17 8.83 -16.61
N GLY A 213 -15.04 9.45 -17.78
CA GLY A 213 -13.76 9.91 -18.30
C GLY A 213 -12.87 8.76 -18.81
N GLY A 214 -11.67 9.13 -19.28
CA GLY A 214 -10.63 8.19 -19.74
C GLY A 214 -10.94 7.44 -21.04
N GLU A 215 -10.33 7.87 -22.16
CA GLU A 215 -10.34 7.11 -23.42
C GLU A 215 -8.92 7.00 -24.04
N ASP A 216 -7.89 7.08 -23.17
CA ASP A 216 -6.42 7.11 -23.43
C ASP A 216 -5.81 8.54 -23.60
N LEU A 217 -4.49 8.81 -23.74
CA LEU A 217 -3.28 7.99 -23.61
C LEU A 217 -3.01 7.71 -22.13
N TYR A 218 -3.33 6.48 -21.71
CA TYR A 218 -3.23 5.88 -20.37
C TYR A 218 -4.21 6.43 -19.29
N SER A 219 -5.39 6.86 -19.75
CA SER A 219 -6.66 7.19 -19.07
C SER A 219 -6.72 8.44 -18.17
N ARG A 220 -6.65 9.63 -18.79
CA ARG A 220 -6.78 10.94 -18.12
C ARG A 220 -8.19 11.24 -17.60
N ASN A 221 -8.27 12.04 -16.53
CA ASN A 221 -9.49 12.59 -15.92
C ASN A 221 -10.56 11.52 -15.66
N GLN A 222 -10.15 10.34 -15.17
CA GLN A 222 -11.09 9.37 -14.63
C GLN A 222 -11.69 9.93 -13.34
N TYR A 223 -12.99 9.74 -13.17
CA TYR A 223 -13.70 10.08 -11.95
C TYR A 223 -14.88 9.13 -11.79
N VAL A 224 -15.31 8.90 -10.57
CA VAL A 224 -16.52 8.15 -10.29
C VAL A 224 -17.69 9.01 -10.75
N THR A 225 -18.55 8.51 -11.63
CA THR A 225 -19.78 9.20 -12.04
C THR A 225 -20.95 8.85 -11.16
N GLY A 226 -20.96 7.65 -10.57
CA GLY A 226 -21.92 7.34 -9.54
C GLY A 226 -21.81 5.97 -8.91
N LEU A 227 -22.62 5.79 -7.87
CA LEU A 227 -22.83 4.54 -7.15
C LEU A 227 -24.24 4.04 -7.45
N ILE A 228 -24.35 2.77 -7.79
CA ILE A 228 -25.62 2.10 -8.10
C ILE A 228 -25.86 0.93 -7.16
N ASP A 229 -27.11 0.47 -7.13
CA ASP A 229 -27.58 -0.73 -6.43
C ASP A 229 -27.55 -0.70 -4.89
N PHE A 230 -28.53 -0.02 -4.32
CA PHE A 230 -28.76 0.06 -2.88
C PHE A 230 -29.50 -1.18 -2.31
N GLY A 231 -29.33 -2.36 -2.92
CA GLY A 231 -29.99 -3.60 -2.50
C GLY A 231 -29.42 -4.24 -1.23
N ASP A 232 -28.19 -3.87 -0.87
CA ASP A 232 -27.42 -4.51 0.20
C ASP A 232 -27.25 -3.66 1.45
N MET A 233 -27.91 -2.49 1.47
CA MET A 233 -27.84 -1.56 2.59
C MET A 233 -28.19 -2.18 3.93
N VAL A 234 -27.52 -1.67 4.97
CA VAL A 234 -27.68 -2.13 6.34
C VAL A 234 -27.20 -1.03 7.30
N HIS A 235 -27.72 -1.05 8.53
CA HIS A 235 -27.21 -0.23 9.62
C HIS A 235 -26.02 -0.93 10.31
N SER A 236 -24.79 -0.53 9.97
CA SER A 236 -23.54 -1.20 10.37
C SER A 236 -22.47 -0.21 10.83
N PHE A 237 -21.22 -0.67 11.00
CA PHE A 237 -20.06 0.19 11.18
C PHE A 237 -19.89 1.09 9.96
N THR A 238 -19.80 2.40 10.15
CA THR A 238 -19.65 3.35 9.03
C THR A 238 -18.36 3.09 8.23
N VAL A 239 -17.25 2.78 8.93
CA VAL A 239 -15.97 2.41 8.30
C VAL A 239 -16.04 1.15 7.43
N ALA A 240 -17.08 0.31 7.56
CA ALA A 240 -17.25 -0.87 6.71
C ALA A 240 -17.45 -0.49 5.23
N GLU A 241 -18.07 0.66 4.93
CA GLU A 241 -18.23 1.15 3.55
C GLU A 241 -16.86 1.34 2.88
N LEU A 242 -15.95 2.02 3.58
CA LEU A 242 -14.57 2.21 3.13
C LEU A 242 -13.82 0.88 3.00
N ALA A 243 -13.96 -0.02 3.99
CA ALA A 243 -13.30 -1.32 3.97
C ALA A 243 -13.72 -2.16 2.76
N ILE A 244 -15.01 -2.13 2.40
CA ILE A 244 -15.55 -2.83 1.23
C ILE A 244 -14.92 -2.27 -0.04
N ALA A 245 -14.95 -0.95 -0.25
CA ALA A 245 -14.35 -0.34 -1.43
C ALA A 245 -12.85 -0.63 -1.55
N CYS A 246 -12.10 -0.54 -0.45
CA CYS A 246 -10.69 -0.90 -0.39
C CYS A 246 -10.44 -2.36 -0.77
N ALA A 247 -11.28 -3.29 -0.34
CA ALA A 247 -11.18 -4.71 -0.67
C ALA A 247 -11.27 -4.97 -2.18
N TYR A 248 -12.17 -4.28 -2.89
CA TYR A 248 -12.31 -4.43 -4.35
C TYR A 248 -11.26 -3.64 -5.13
N VAL A 249 -10.81 -2.46 -4.64
CA VAL A 249 -9.72 -1.69 -5.26
C VAL A 249 -8.37 -2.42 -5.16
N ALA A 250 -8.17 -3.22 -4.11
CA ALA A 250 -6.99 -4.05 -3.93
C ALA A 250 -6.87 -5.18 -4.97
N LEU A 251 -7.99 -5.62 -5.57
CA LEU A 251 -8.01 -6.77 -6.47
C LEU A 251 -7.16 -6.53 -7.72
N ASN A 252 -6.33 -7.52 -8.06
CA ASN A 252 -5.41 -7.49 -9.20
C ASN A 252 -4.40 -6.32 -9.19
N SER A 253 -4.24 -5.62 -8.07
CA SER A 253 -3.13 -4.67 -7.90
C SER A 253 -1.82 -5.43 -7.67
N ASP A 254 -0.74 -4.95 -8.29
CA ASP A 254 0.61 -5.45 -7.99
C ASP A 254 1.00 -5.12 -6.54
N ASP A 255 0.57 -3.97 -6.03
CA ASP A 255 0.69 -3.52 -4.64
C ASP A 255 -0.71 -3.18 -4.09
N PRO A 256 -1.36 -4.12 -3.38
CA PRO A 256 -2.69 -3.91 -2.81
C PRO A 256 -2.75 -2.77 -1.79
N LEU A 257 -1.72 -2.58 -0.97
CA LEU A 257 -1.71 -1.52 0.05
C LEU A 257 -1.65 -0.15 -0.61
N ALA A 258 -0.70 0.03 -1.55
CA ALA A 258 -0.56 1.29 -2.29
C ALA A 258 -1.85 1.65 -3.05
N ALA A 259 -2.59 0.67 -3.58
CA ALA A 259 -3.86 0.92 -4.26
C ALA A 259 -4.96 1.44 -3.31
N MET A 260 -4.93 1.06 -2.03
CA MET A 260 -5.92 1.51 -1.04
C MET A 260 -5.63 2.92 -0.51
N LEU A 261 -4.36 3.34 -0.43
CA LEU A 261 -3.96 4.61 0.20
C LEU A 261 -4.74 5.84 -0.32
N PRO A 262 -4.92 6.05 -1.65
CA PRO A 262 -5.66 7.21 -2.13
C PRO A 262 -7.15 7.15 -1.77
N VAL A 263 -7.74 5.95 -1.71
CA VAL A 263 -9.15 5.76 -1.32
C VAL A 263 -9.35 6.17 0.14
N VAL A 264 -8.49 5.68 1.03
CA VAL A 264 -8.54 6.02 2.46
C VAL A 264 -8.34 7.52 2.68
N ALA A 265 -7.37 8.13 1.98
CA ALA A 265 -7.14 9.58 2.05
C ALA A 265 -8.34 10.40 1.56
N GLY A 266 -8.97 9.98 0.45
CA GLY A 266 -10.16 10.63 -0.10
C GLY A 266 -11.35 10.58 0.87
N TYR A 267 -11.57 9.41 1.47
CA TYR A 267 -12.63 9.20 2.47
C TYR A 267 -12.39 10.07 3.71
N HIS A 268 -11.20 9.98 4.30
CA HIS A 268 -10.84 10.73 5.51
C HIS A 268 -11.03 12.25 5.35
N ALA A 269 -10.77 12.79 4.16
CA ALA A 269 -10.98 14.21 3.87
C ALA A 269 -12.45 14.67 3.96
N HIS A 270 -13.42 13.76 3.81
CA HIS A 270 -14.86 14.07 3.81
C HIS A 270 -15.61 13.49 5.00
N ASN A 271 -15.16 12.35 5.52
CA ASN A 271 -15.61 11.75 6.77
C ASN A 271 -14.39 11.29 7.58
N PRO A 272 -13.80 12.14 8.43
CA PRO A 272 -12.58 11.82 9.17
C PRO A 272 -12.71 10.53 9.96
N LEU A 273 -11.69 9.69 9.84
CA LEU A 273 -11.55 8.43 10.58
C LEU A 273 -11.02 8.70 11.98
N THR A 274 -11.53 7.96 12.95
CA THR A 274 -11.01 7.88 14.33
C THR A 274 -9.81 6.94 14.41
N ASP A 275 -9.06 7.00 15.52
CA ASP A 275 -7.92 6.09 15.74
C ASP A 275 -8.36 4.62 15.77
N ASP A 276 -9.51 4.31 16.37
CA ASP A 276 -10.05 2.94 16.37
C ASP A 276 -10.47 2.48 14.96
N GLU A 277 -11.02 3.37 14.14
CA GLU A 277 -11.36 3.05 12.75
C GLU A 277 -10.13 2.79 11.89
N PHE A 278 -9.04 3.56 12.07
CA PHE A 278 -7.76 3.25 11.42
C PHE A 278 -7.23 1.87 11.85
N ALA A 279 -7.29 1.56 13.15
CA ALA A 279 -6.76 0.32 13.70
C ALA A 279 -7.47 -0.94 13.19
N VAL A 280 -8.75 -0.85 12.82
CA VAL A 280 -9.56 -2.01 12.36
C VAL A 280 -9.69 -2.09 10.84
N LEU A 281 -9.44 -1.00 10.11
CA LEU A 281 -9.75 -0.90 8.67
C LEU A 281 -9.11 -2.01 7.84
N PHE A 282 -7.82 -2.28 8.03
CA PHE A 282 -7.12 -3.30 7.24
C PHE A 282 -7.64 -4.72 7.48
N ASP A 283 -7.95 -5.04 8.74
CA ASP A 283 -8.51 -6.33 9.12
C ASP A 283 -9.93 -6.48 8.52
N LEU A 284 -10.75 -5.42 8.53
CA LEU A 284 -12.08 -5.40 7.88
C LEU A 284 -12.00 -5.62 6.37
N VAL A 285 -11.02 -5.01 5.69
CA VAL A 285 -10.74 -5.23 4.26
C VAL A 285 -10.47 -6.72 3.99
N CYS A 286 -9.57 -7.32 4.77
CA CYS A 286 -9.23 -8.73 4.63
C CYS A 286 -10.46 -9.63 4.86
N MET A 287 -11.22 -9.33 5.91
CA MET A 287 -12.40 -10.10 6.28
C MET A 287 -13.53 -10.01 5.26
N ARG A 288 -13.72 -8.88 4.56
CA ARG A 288 -14.66 -8.80 3.42
C ARG A 288 -14.33 -9.82 2.34
N LEU A 289 -13.05 -9.99 2.01
CA LEU A 289 -12.60 -10.97 1.03
C LEU A 289 -12.75 -12.41 1.54
N CYS A 290 -12.48 -12.65 2.84
CA CYS A 290 -12.72 -13.95 3.47
C CYS A 290 -14.20 -14.37 3.35
N VAL A 291 -15.13 -13.47 3.66
CA VAL A 291 -16.58 -13.72 3.50
C VAL A 291 -16.93 -14.07 2.07
N SER A 292 -16.40 -13.31 1.10
CA SER A 292 -16.65 -13.59 -0.32
C SER A 292 -16.18 -15.00 -0.73
N VAL A 293 -15.02 -15.45 -0.27
CA VAL A 293 -14.52 -16.81 -0.54
C VAL A 293 -15.37 -17.86 0.16
N CYS A 294 -15.73 -17.65 1.43
CA CYS A 294 -16.54 -18.57 2.21
C CYS A 294 -17.93 -18.79 1.62
N ILE A 295 -18.64 -17.70 1.27
CA ILE A 295 -19.96 -17.77 0.63
C ILE A 295 -19.87 -18.45 -0.74
N ALA A 296 -18.87 -18.09 -1.54
CA ALA A 296 -18.65 -18.71 -2.84
C ALA A 296 -18.22 -20.18 -2.77
N ALA A 297 -17.78 -20.67 -1.61
CA ALA A 297 -17.48 -22.08 -1.41
C ALA A 297 -18.72 -22.91 -1.02
N GLU A 298 -19.71 -22.29 -0.37
CA GLU A 298 -20.99 -22.93 -0.03
C GLU A 298 -21.94 -23.00 -1.24
N GLN A 299 -21.96 -21.96 -2.08
CA GLN A 299 -22.94 -21.82 -3.16
C GLN A 299 -22.81 -22.80 -4.35
N PRO A 300 -21.64 -23.33 -4.77
CA PRO A 300 -21.52 -24.32 -5.84
C PRO A 300 -22.25 -25.65 -5.53
N ALA A 301 -22.46 -25.97 -4.25
CA ALA A 301 -23.30 -27.10 -3.85
C ALA A 301 -24.80 -26.86 -4.14
N GLN A 302 -25.19 -25.60 -4.39
CA GLN A 302 -26.57 -25.18 -4.62
C GLN A 302 -26.81 -24.57 -6.03
N ARG A 303 -25.79 -24.00 -6.69
CA ARG A 303 -25.88 -23.21 -7.95
C ARG A 303 -24.58 -23.30 -8.80
N PRO A 304 -24.34 -24.38 -9.56
CA PRO A 304 -23.07 -24.60 -10.27
C PRO A 304 -22.83 -23.72 -11.52
N ASP A 305 -23.86 -23.09 -12.09
CA ASP A 305 -23.79 -22.39 -13.39
C ASP A 305 -23.96 -20.85 -13.30
N ASP A 306 -23.82 -20.24 -12.11
CA ASP A 306 -23.99 -18.79 -11.95
C ASP A 306 -22.67 -18.03 -12.24
N PRO A 307 -22.51 -17.39 -13.41
CA PRO A 307 -21.28 -16.70 -13.76
C PRO A 307 -21.00 -15.50 -12.85
N TYR A 308 -22.03 -14.91 -12.22
CA TYR A 308 -21.91 -13.73 -11.36
C TYR A 308 -21.06 -14.03 -10.12
N LEU A 309 -21.24 -15.23 -9.55
CA LEU A 309 -20.50 -15.70 -8.38
C LEU A 309 -19.01 -15.96 -8.66
N ALA A 310 -18.63 -16.16 -9.92
CA ALA A 310 -17.26 -16.49 -10.31
C ALA A 310 -16.40 -15.26 -10.68
N ILE A 311 -17.01 -14.10 -10.97
CA ILE A 311 -16.32 -12.92 -11.52
C ILE A 311 -15.16 -12.46 -10.64
N SER A 312 -15.40 -12.31 -9.34
CA SER A 312 -14.40 -11.75 -8.42
C SER A 312 -13.53 -12.82 -7.74
N GLN A 313 -13.84 -14.11 -7.89
CA GLN A 313 -13.16 -15.19 -7.14
C GLN A 313 -11.69 -15.37 -7.54
N GLN A 314 -11.38 -15.37 -8.84
CA GLN A 314 -9.99 -15.49 -9.29
C GLN A 314 -9.12 -14.29 -8.83
N PRO A 315 -9.57 -13.03 -8.98
CA PRO A 315 -8.89 -11.88 -8.39
C PRO A 315 -8.66 -12.01 -6.87
N ILE A 316 -9.68 -12.45 -6.11
CA ILE A 316 -9.57 -12.62 -4.65
C ILE A 316 -8.51 -13.67 -4.30
N ARG A 317 -8.52 -14.82 -5.00
CA ARG A 317 -7.52 -15.88 -4.78
C ARG A 317 -6.08 -15.41 -5.02
N ARG A 318 -5.86 -14.47 -5.93
CA ARG A 318 -4.54 -13.86 -6.17
C ARG A 318 -4.16 -12.80 -5.14
N THR A 319 -5.15 -12.07 -4.61
CA THR A 319 -4.94 -10.86 -3.80
C THR A 319 -4.91 -11.16 -2.30
N LEU A 320 -5.80 -12.03 -1.80
CA LEU A 320 -5.92 -12.32 -0.37
C LEU A 320 -4.62 -12.87 0.24
N PRO A 321 -3.86 -13.78 -0.42
CA PRO A 321 -2.56 -14.21 0.10
C PRO A 321 -1.53 -13.07 0.21
N LYS A 322 -1.56 -12.09 -0.70
CA LYS A 322 -0.68 -10.90 -0.66
C LYS A 322 -1.06 -10.00 0.51
N LEU A 323 -2.35 -9.71 0.68
CA LEU A 323 -2.85 -8.94 1.82
C LEU A 323 -2.47 -9.58 3.15
N ALA A 324 -2.58 -10.90 3.23
CA ALA A 324 -2.29 -11.64 4.45
C ALA A 324 -0.79 -11.65 4.82
N GLN A 325 0.11 -11.20 3.94
CA GLN A 325 1.55 -11.00 4.23
C GLN A 325 1.87 -9.60 4.75
N ILE A 326 0.94 -8.65 4.64
CA ILE A 326 1.12 -7.28 5.12
C ILE A 326 0.78 -7.22 6.61
N PRO A 327 1.68 -6.77 7.49
CA PRO A 327 1.36 -6.54 8.89
C PRO A 327 0.25 -5.49 9.02
N ALA A 328 -0.78 -5.77 9.82
CA ALA A 328 -1.93 -4.86 9.99
C ALA A 328 -1.49 -3.48 10.52
N ARG A 329 -0.54 -3.47 11.45
CA ARG A 329 0.06 -2.23 11.99
C ARG A 329 0.81 -1.42 10.92
N LEU A 330 1.45 -2.07 9.95
CA LEU A 330 2.07 -1.39 8.81
C LEU A 330 1.01 -0.73 7.91
N ALA A 331 -0.08 -1.45 7.63
CA ALA A 331 -1.18 -0.92 6.84
C ALA A 331 -1.85 0.28 7.55
N GLU A 332 -2.07 0.19 8.86
CA GLU A 332 -2.56 1.29 9.70
C GLU A 332 -1.64 2.52 9.58
N ALA A 333 -0.32 2.35 9.78
CA ALA A 333 0.65 3.44 9.67
C ALA A 333 0.65 4.08 8.28
N ALA A 334 0.54 3.28 7.22
CA ALA A 334 0.44 3.76 5.85
C ALA A 334 -0.87 4.52 5.58
N PHE A 335 -2.00 4.04 6.13
CA PHE A 335 -3.29 4.73 6.04
C PHE A 335 -3.28 6.09 6.74
N ARG A 336 -2.70 6.16 7.95
CA ARG A 336 -2.52 7.41 8.69
C ARG A 336 -1.68 8.40 7.89
N HIS A 337 -0.54 7.94 7.37
CA HIS A 337 0.34 8.75 6.54
C HIS A 337 -0.36 9.31 5.29
N ALA A 338 -1.12 8.46 4.59
CA ALA A 338 -1.89 8.87 3.41
C ALA A 338 -2.93 9.95 3.73
N CYS A 339 -3.42 10.00 4.97
CA CYS A 339 -4.34 11.02 5.48
C CYS A 339 -3.62 12.27 6.03
N GLY A 340 -2.29 12.36 5.92
CA GLY A 340 -1.50 13.48 6.45
C GLY A 340 -1.28 13.44 7.97
N LEU A 341 -1.50 12.29 8.60
CA LEU A 341 -1.26 12.07 10.04
C LEU A 341 0.10 11.42 10.27
N ALA A 342 0.62 11.53 11.49
CA ALA A 342 1.82 10.79 11.90
C ALA A 342 1.57 9.26 11.74
N PRO A 343 2.47 8.51 11.05
CA PRO A 343 2.30 7.07 10.86
C PRO A 343 2.20 6.32 12.19
N ILE A 344 3.04 6.71 13.16
CA ILE A 344 3.04 6.20 14.54
C ILE A 344 3.04 7.40 15.49
N PRO A 345 1.94 7.66 16.23
CA PRO A 345 1.87 8.82 17.14
C PRO A 345 2.96 8.86 18.23
N ALA A 346 3.52 7.71 18.62
CA ALA A 346 4.59 7.63 19.61
C ALA A 346 5.97 8.02 19.06
N ALA A 347 6.18 7.94 17.74
CA ALA A 347 7.50 8.14 17.14
C ALA A 347 8.07 9.54 17.42
N ASP A 348 7.24 10.59 17.29
CA ASP A 348 7.67 11.97 17.54
C ASP A 348 8.09 12.19 19.00
N ARG A 349 7.38 11.54 19.95
CA ARG A 349 7.70 11.63 21.39
C ARG A 349 9.00 10.92 21.71
N VAL A 350 9.22 9.73 21.14
CA VAL A 350 10.49 8.99 21.26
C VAL A 350 11.65 9.81 20.69
N CYS A 351 11.49 10.40 19.49
CA CYS A 351 12.53 11.23 18.88
C CYS A 351 12.88 12.46 19.74
N ALA A 352 11.86 13.15 20.26
CA ALA A 352 12.07 14.28 21.15
C ALA A 352 12.78 13.87 22.47
N TRP A 353 12.42 12.71 23.03
CA TRP A 353 13.07 12.17 24.21
C TRP A 353 14.55 11.83 23.94
N LEU A 354 14.85 11.15 22.83
CA LEU A 354 16.21 10.80 22.43
C LEU A 354 17.07 12.05 22.25
N GLN A 355 16.54 13.06 21.55
CA GLN A 355 17.26 14.32 21.32
C GLN A 355 17.58 15.05 22.63
N ALA A 356 16.68 15.01 23.62
CA ALA A 356 16.89 15.66 24.91
C ALA A 356 17.95 14.96 25.78
N HIS A 357 18.13 13.64 25.62
CA HIS A 357 19.04 12.82 26.43
C HIS A 357 20.32 12.40 25.68
N GLN A 358 20.51 12.83 24.42
CA GLN A 358 21.67 12.46 23.60
C GLN A 358 23.02 12.59 24.32
N PRO A 359 23.31 13.65 25.11
CA PRO A 359 24.59 13.78 25.81
C PRO A 359 24.84 12.72 26.91
N GLU A 360 23.81 11.96 27.30
CA GLU A 360 23.88 10.95 28.36
C GLU A 360 24.23 9.55 27.82
N PHE A 361 24.17 9.35 26.50
CA PHE A 361 24.34 8.03 25.90
C PHE A 361 25.82 7.64 25.80
N ALA A 362 26.10 6.37 26.08
CA ALA A 362 27.42 5.79 25.90
C ALA A 362 27.75 5.59 24.40
N PRO A 363 29.02 5.55 24.00
CA PRO A 363 29.40 5.23 22.62
C PRO A 363 28.91 3.85 22.19
N ALA A 364 28.52 3.68 20.92
CA ALA A 364 28.17 2.37 20.35
C ALA A 364 29.41 1.55 19.92
N VAL A 365 30.57 2.20 19.80
CA VAL A 365 31.86 1.63 19.35
C VAL A 365 33.01 2.21 20.19
N ASP A 366 34.15 1.53 20.24
CA ASP A 366 35.35 1.92 21.03
C ASP A 366 36.21 3.03 20.39
N VAL A 367 35.64 3.80 19.46
CA VAL A 367 36.35 4.87 18.73
C VAL A 367 35.48 6.12 18.68
N ASP A 368 36.12 7.27 18.80
CA ASP A 368 35.41 8.54 18.71
C ASP A 368 34.97 8.82 17.27
N LEU A 369 33.69 9.16 17.10
CA LEU A 369 33.08 9.48 15.81
C LEU A 369 33.19 10.98 15.50
N HIS A 370 34.42 11.49 15.46
CA HIS A 370 34.74 12.87 15.08
C HIS A 370 35.28 12.94 13.64
N ALA A 371 35.16 14.12 13.02
CA ALA A 371 35.48 14.36 11.61
C ALA A 371 36.89 13.92 11.19
N ASP A 372 37.90 14.08 12.07
CA ASP A 372 39.29 13.74 11.77
C ASP A 372 39.56 12.22 11.73
N ASN A 373 38.63 11.39 12.19
CA ASN A 373 38.83 9.94 12.34
C ASN A 373 37.86 9.10 11.48
N LEU A 374 36.95 9.75 10.75
CA LEU A 374 35.91 9.07 9.97
C LEU A 374 35.80 9.58 8.53
N VAL A 375 35.27 8.71 7.66
CA VAL A 375 34.79 9.07 6.32
C VAL A 375 33.31 8.71 6.20
N VAL A 376 32.49 9.65 5.76
CA VAL A 376 31.11 9.35 5.35
C VAL A 376 31.11 8.88 3.90
N TYR A 377 30.76 7.61 3.68
CA TYR A 377 30.66 7.06 2.34
C TYR A 377 29.42 7.57 1.62
N ASP A 378 29.59 7.88 0.33
CA ASP A 378 28.47 7.97 -0.59
C ASP A 378 28.18 6.56 -1.12
N LEU A 379 27.14 5.90 -0.63
CA LEU A 379 26.67 4.60 -1.14
C LEU A 379 25.37 4.75 -1.95
N SER A 380 25.03 5.98 -2.32
CA SER A 380 23.82 6.29 -3.06
C SER A 380 23.84 5.73 -4.49
N VAL A 381 22.69 5.75 -5.15
CA VAL A 381 22.53 5.29 -6.54
C VAL A 381 23.57 5.90 -7.48
N GLY A 382 23.87 7.20 -7.36
CA GLY A 382 24.82 7.90 -8.23
C GLY A 382 26.30 7.67 -7.90
N SER A 383 26.62 7.00 -6.78
CA SER A 383 27.99 6.91 -6.27
C SER A 383 28.93 6.06 -7.14
N PRO A 384 30.17 6.49 -7.40
CA PRO A 384 31.18 5.64 -8.04
C PRO A 384 31.61 4.43 -7.18
N LEU A 385 31.31 4.40 -5.88
CA LEU A 385 31.61 3.24 -5.01
C LEU A 385 30.66 2.05 -5.25
N VAL A 386 29.49 2.34 -5.83
CA VAL A 386 28.46 1.34 -6.15
C VAL A 386 28.44 1.10 -7.66
N GLU A 387 28.63 -0.15 -8.06
CA GLU A 387 28.64 -0.53 -9.47
C GLU A 387 27.24 -0.85 -9.97
N GLY A 388 26.99 -0.63 -11.27
CA GLY A 388 25.74 -1.04 -11.91
C GLY A 388 25.63 -2.56 -12.06
N ASP A 389 26.77 -3.25 -12.14
CA ASP A 389 26.86 -4.71 -12.12
C ASP A 389 26.74 -5.23 -10.67
N GLU A 390 25.65 -5.93 -10.37
CA GLU A 390 25.42 -6.54 -9.06
C GLU A 390 26.60 -7.45 -8.65
N ALA A 391 27.22 -8.17 -9.59
CA ALA A 391 28.34 -9.07 -9.30
C ALA A 391 29.61 -8.32 -8.84
N ARG A 392 29.74 -7.04 -9.18
CA ARG A 392 30.84 -6.17 -8.76
C ARG A 392 30.62 -5.55 -7.38
N ASN A 393 29.43 -5.73 -6.78
CA ASN A 393 29.10 -5.26 -5.43
C ASN A 393 29.19 -6.36 -4.36
N ARG A 394 29.68 -7.56 -4.70
CA ARG A 394 29.93 -8.63 -3.72
C ARG A 394 30.93 -8.18 -2.63
N ALA A 395 30.73 -8.69 -1.41
CA ALA A 395 31.47 -8.30 -0.19
C ALA A 395 32.95 -8.01 -0.45
N ALA A 396 33.72 -8.99 -0.93
CA ALA A 396 35.17 -8.85 -1.10
C ALA A 396 35.60 -7.68 -2.01
N LEU A 397 34.89 -7.45 -3.14
CA LEU A 397 35.22 -6.34 -4.04
C LEU A 397 34.75 -5.01 -3.46
N PHE A 398 33.62 -5.01 -2.76
CA PHE A 398 33.08 -3.81 -2.16
C PHE A 398 33.92 -3.36 -0.95
N THR A 399 34.29 -4.29 -0.06
CA THR A 399 35.23 -4.07 1.05
C THR A 399 36.53 -3.44 0.56
N SER A 400 37.16 -4.01 -0.49
CA SER A 400 38.38 -3.42 -1.05
C SER A 400 38.21 -1.96 -1.48
N ARG A 401 37.07 -1.60 -2.11
CA ARG A 401 36.80 -0.20 -2.50
C ARG A 401 36.59 0.72 -1.30
N LEU A 402 35.95 0.24 -0.25
CA LEU A 402 35.73 1.01 0.98
C LEU A 402 37.05 1.20 1.75
N ASP A 403 37.87 0.14 1.86
CA ASP A 403 39.18 0.19 2.50
C ASP A 403 40.13 1.16 1.77
N ASP A 404 40.09 1.19 0.43
CA ASP A 404 40.86 2.16 -0.37
C ASP A 404 40.47 3.61 -0.02
N VAL A 405 39.18 3.89 0.19
CA VAL A 405 38.70 5.23 0.59
C VAL A 405 39.20 5.59 1.99
N LEU A 406 39.12 4.67 2.95
CA LEU A 406 39.65 4.91 4.31
C LEU A 406 41.15 5.15 4.29
N SER A 407 41.89 4.33 3.53
CA SER A 407 43.34 4.44 3.45
C SER A 407 43.78 5.76 2.82
N VAL A 408 43.07 6.27 1.81
CA VAL A 408 43.38 7.57 1.19
C VAL A 408 43.07 8.73 2.13
N ALA A 409 42.04 8.60 2.96
CA ALA A 409 41.64 9.62 3.92
C ALA A 409 42.37 9.57 5.27
N ASP A 410 43.20 8.54 5.51
CA ASP A 410 43.85 8.27 6.80
C ASP A 410 42.84 8.16 7.96
N ALA A 411 41.66 7.59 7.69
CA ALA A 411 40.57 7.42 8.65
C ALA A 411 40.45 5.98 9.14
N SER A 412 39.98 5.78 10.37
CA SER A 412 39.81 4.44 10.97
C SER A 412 38.36 3.93 10.95
N VAL A 413 37.40 4.79 10.59
CA VAL A 413 35.96 4.49 10.60
C VAL A 413 35.30 4.94 9.31
N GLY A 414 34.51 4.06 8.69
CA GLY A 414 33.60 4.44 7.61
C GLY A 414 32.16 4.57 8.11
N ILE A 415 31.41 5.54 7.60
CA ILE A 415 30.00 5.77 7.95
C ILE A 415 29.14 5.63 6.69
N GLY A 416 28.22 4.68 6.69
CA GLY A 416 27.12 4.59 5.73
C GLY A 416 25.90 5.36 6.23
N ARG A 417 25.24 6.11 5.35
CA ARG A 417 24.22 7.09 5.74
C ARG A 417 22.84 6.45 5.97
N TYR A 418 22.12 7.00 6.94
CA TYR A 418 20.68 6.85 7.11
C TYR A 418 19.92 7.48 5.95
N ASP A 419 18.75 6.91 5.63
CA ASP A 419 17.82 7.41 4.61
C ASP A 419 18.46 7.52 3.19
N GLU A 420 19.43 6.65 2.94
CA GLU A 420 20.21 6.61 1.71
C GLU A 420 19.67 5.53 0.76
N PRO A 421 19.32 5.88 -0.50
CA PRO A 421 18.91 4.90 -1.50
C PRO A 421 20.13 4.17 -2.08
N ARG A 422 20.24 2.87 -1.84
CA ARG A 422 21.40 2.06 -2.28
C ARG A 422 20.99 0.95 -3.26
N LEU A 423 21.82 0.70 -4.28
CA LEU A 423 21.61 -0.38 -5.27
C LEU A 423 22.20 -1.74 -4.86
N ILE A 424 22.82 -1.81 -3.69
CA ILE A 424 23.55 -3.00 -3.22
C ILE A 424 22.64 -4.12 -2.69
N TYR A 425 21.34 -3.86 -2.52
CA TYR A 425 20.32 -4.82 -2.08
C TYR A 425 19.77 -5.62 -3.27
N THR A 426 20.35 -6.79 -3.51
CA THR A 426 20.14 -7.56 -4.75
C THR A 426 19.39 -8.88 -4.53
N ALA A 427 19.44 -9.41 -3.32
CA ALA A 427 18.76 -10.65 -2.93
C ALA A 427 17.24 -10.60 -3.23
N PRO A 428 16.62 -11.75 -3.57
CA PRO A 428 15.22 -11.78 -4.01
C PRO A 428 14.22 -11.17 -3.02
N PHE A 429 14.44 -11.33 -1.72
CA PHE A 429 13.53 -10.83 -0.68
C PHE A 429 13.49 -9.29 -0.58
N PHE A 430 14.41 -8.56 -1.23
CA PHE A 430 14.32 -7.09 -1.33
C PHE A 430 13.31 -6.62 -2.38
N LYS A 431 12.78 -7.50 -3.24
CA LYS A 431 11.74 -7.13 -4.21
C LYS A 431 10.38 -7.03 -3.53
N THR A 432 9.61 -6.00 -3.85
CA THR A 432 8.23 -5.82 -3.33
C THR A 432 7.14 -6.26 -4.33
N GLY A 433 7.51 -6.63 -5.55
CA GLY A 433 6.57 -7.09 -6.58
C GLY A 433 7.10 -8.26 -7.41
N ASP A 434 6.20 -8.88 -8.17
CA ASP A 434 6.44 -10.15 -8.89
C ASP A 434 7.24 -9.97 -10.19
N GLY A 435 7.28 -8.74 -10.73
CA GLY A 435 7.90 -8.44 -12.03
C GLY A 435 9.40 -8.13 -11.97
N PRO A 436 10.12 -8.26 -13.09
CA PRO A 436 11.55 -7.92 -13.17
C PRO A 436 11.84 -6.42 -12.97
N LEU A 437 10.83 -5.57 -13.13
CA LEU A 437 10.91 -4.12 -12.86
C LEU A 437 10.14 -3.73 -11.60
N GLY A 438 9.77 -4.70 -10.77
CA GLY A 438 9.18 -4.44 -9.45
C GLY A 438 10.09 -3.54 -8.63
N GLU A 439 9.49 -2.75 -7.74
CA GLU A 439 10.28 -1.94 -6.83
C GLU A 439 11.13 -2.85 -5.95
N ARG A 440 12.27 -2.32 -5.52
CA ARG A 440 13.12 -2.93 -4.53
C ARG A 440 13.17 -2.04 -3.30
N ARG A 441 13.38 -2.67 -2.15
CA ARG A 441 13.76 -1.99 -0.92
C ARG A 441 15.19 -1.45 -1.12
N THR A 442 15.31 -0.14 -1.14
CA THR A 442 16.56 0.58 -1.40
C THR A 442 16.90 1.59 -0.33
N ILE A 443 15.92 2.04 0.45
CA ILE A 443 16.10 3.08 1.47
C ILE A 443 16.67 2.43 2.72
N HIS A 444 17.90 2.76 3.06
CA HIS A 444 18.55 2.27 4.26
C HIS A 444 17.97 2.92 5.53
N LEU A 445 17.62 2.11 6.54
CA LEU A 445 16.88 2.54 7.74
C LEU A 445 17.75 2.68 8.99
N GLY A 446 19.05 2.40 8.89
CA GLY A 446 20.02 2.54 9.98
C GLY A 446 21.19 3.45 9.62
N ILE A 447 22.20 3.49 10.48
CA ILE A 447 23.54 4.00 10.16
C ILE A 447 24.48 2.81 10.21
N ASP A 448 25.32 2.69 9.20
CA ASP A 448 26.33 1.65 9.12
C ASP A 448 27.67 2.20 9.60
N ILE A 449 28.31 1.53 10.58
CA ILE A 449 29.63 1.90 11.09
C ILE A 449 30.63 0.82 10.68
N PHE A 450 31.38 1.08 9.61
CA PHE A 450 32.34 0.17 9.00
C PHE A 450 33.65 0.12 9.78
N ARG A 451 33.99 -1.07 10.28
CA ARG A 451 35.21 -1.37 11.04
C ARG A 451 35.61 -2.82 10.86
N PRO A 452 36.88 -3.19 11.16
CA PRO A 452 37.34 -4.57 11.01
C PRO A 452 36.46 -5.57 11.79
N ALA A 453 36.35 -6.80 11.26
CA ALA A 453 35.69 -7.89 11.97
C ALA A 453 36.33 -8.12 13.35
N GLY A 454 35.51 -8.43 14.35
CA GLY A 454 35.92 -8.56 15.74
C GLY A 454 35.97 -7.25 16.54
N ALA A 455 35.82 -6.09 15.89
CA ALA A 455 35.69 -4.82 16.60
C ALA A 455 34.53 -4.84 17.62
N PRO A 456 34.71 -4.27 18.82
CA PRO A 456 33.69 -4.34 19.88
C PRO A 456 32.52 -3.39 19.59
N VAL A 457 31.32 -3.82 20.02
CA VAL A 457 30.07 -3.08 19.95
C VAL A 457 29.46 -2.97 21.34
N TYR A 458 28.99 -1.78 21.69
CA TYR A 458 28.49 -1.42 23.02
C TYR A 458 27.04 -0.94 22.97
N ALA A 459 26.32 -1.07 24.09
CA ALA A 459 24.98 -0.54 24.23
C ALA A 459 25.00 0.94 24.64
N PRO A 460 24.47 1.88 23.82
CA PRO A 460 24.48 3.31 24.18
C PRO A 460 23.56 3.65 25.36
N LEU A 461 22.48 2.87 25.54
CA LEU A 461 21.47 3.05 26.58
C LEU A 461 21.30 1.77 27.40
N PRO A 462 20.84 1.85 28.67
CA PRO A 462 20.39 0.67 29.37
C PRO A 462 19.16 0.10 28.65
N GLY A 463 19.04 -1.22 28.64
CA GLY A 463 17.95 -1.89 27.95
C GLY A 463 17.77 -3.32 28.40
N THR A 464 16.80 -3.99 27.78
CA THR A 464 16.58 -5.43 27.97
C THR A 464 16.64 -6.12 26.62
N VAL A 465 17.32 -7.27 26.53
CA VAL A 465 17.32 -8.09 25.32
C VAL A 465 15.88 -8.47 24.97
N HIS A 466 15.37 -7.94 23.87
CA HIS A 466 14.01 -8.19 23.41
C HIS A 466 13.95 -9.45 22.55
N ALA A 467 14.88 -9.56 21.61
CA ALA A 467 15.04 -10.69 20.72
C ALA A 467 16.48 -10.73 20.21
N PHE A 468 16.92 -11.90 19.76
CA PHE A 468 18.17 -12.05 19.01
C PHE A 468 18.05 -13.28 18.10
N ALA A 469 18.74 -13.28 16.98
CA ALA A 469 18.71 -14.37 16.01
C ALA A 469 19.98 -14.37 15.15
N ASN A 470 20.17 -15.44 14.37
CA ASN A 470 21.13 -15.46 13.26
C ASN A 470 20.36 -15.55 11.94
N ASN A 471 20.17 -14.40 11.29
CA ASN A 471 19.50 -14.29 10.00
C ASN A 471 20.51 -14.59 8.89
N ALA A 472 20.85 -15.87 8.72
CA ALA A 472 21.98 -16.30 7.88
C ALA A 472 21.74 -16.26 6.36
N ALA A 473 20.60 -15.71 5.90
CA ALA A 473 20.33 -15.57 4.48
C ALA A 473 21.32 -14.58 3.82
N HIS A 474 21.66 -14.81 2.55
CA HIS A 474 22.55 -13.90 1.82
C HIS A 474 21.95 -12.49 1.74
N GLN A 475 22.75 -11.49 2.11
CA GLN A 475 22.42 -10.07 2.26
C GLN A 475 21.41 -9.74 3.36
N ASP A 476 21.11 -10.68 4.24
CA ASP A 476 20.38 -10.43 5.48
C ASP A 476 21.37 -10.00 6.59
N TYR A 477 20.91 -9.87 7.83
CA TYR A 477 21.72 -9.33 8.93
C TYR A 477 22.84 -10.24 9.42
N GLY A 478 22.77 -11.56 9.22
CA GLY A 478 23.54 -12.50 10.03
C GLY A 478 23.12 -12.43 11.49
N PRO A 479 24.04 -12.58 12.47
CA PRO A 479 23.77 -12.37 13.88
C PRO A 479 23.24 -10.96 14.17
N VAL A 480 22.08 -10.90 14.83
CA VAL A 480 21.34 -9.68 15.15
C VAL A 480 20.83 -9.70 16.59
N ILE A 481 20.90 -8.55 17.26
CA ILE A 481 20.38 -8.34 18.62
C ILE A 481 19.42 -7.15 18.61
N LEU A 482 18.28 -7.30 19.28
CA LEU A 482 17.32 -6.23 19.54
C LEU A 482 17.28 -5.94 21.04
N LEU A 483 17.54 -4.68 21.41
CA LEU A 483 17.34 -4.19 22.77
C LEU A 483 16.06 -3.36 22.84
N ARG A 484 15.24 -3.59 23.87
CA ARG A 484 14.09 -2.77 24.23
C ARG A 484 14.48 -1.74 25.28
N HIS A 485 14.01 -0.51 25.07
CA HIS A 485 14.27 0.65 25.92
C HIS A 485 12.97 1.36 26.31
N GLN A 486 13.07 2.24 27.29
CA GLN A 486 11.95 3.07 27.77
C GLN A 486 12.28 4.55 27.55
N ALA A 487 11.37 5.29 26.93
CA ALA A 487 11.43 6.74 26.71
C ALA A 487 10.19 7.39 27.34
N GLY A 488 10.27 7.76 28.62
CA GLY A 488 9.08 8.20 29.38
C GLY A 488 8.07 7.05 29.49
N ASP A 489 6.86 7.24 28.97
CA ASP A 489 5.81 6.20 28.91
C ASP A 489 5.87 5.36 27.62
N ASP A 490 6.67 5.78 26.63
CA ASP A 490 6.80 5.11 25.34
C ASP A 490 7.92 4.06 25.34
N THR A 491 7.72 2.98 24.59
CA THR A 491 8.74 1.95 24.34
C THR A 491 9.35 2.14 22.96
N PHE A 492 10.65 1.92 22.83
CA PHE A 492 11.34 1.85 21.56
C PHE A 492 12.43 0.77 21.60
N PHE A 493 13.04 0.49 20.46
CA PHE A 493 14.05 -0.56 20.31
C PHE A 493 15.27 -0.04 19.57
N THR A 494 16.42 -0.67 19.84
CA THR A 494 17.62 -0.54 19.01
C THR A 494 18.00 -1.90 18.45
N LEU A 495 18.32 -1.94 17.15
CA LEU A 495 18.74 -3.12 16.41
C LEU A 495 20.25 -3.00 16.11
N TYR A 496 20.96 -4.10 16.37
CA TYR A 496 22.40 -4.26 16.11
C TYR A 496 22.57 -5.44 15.16
N GLY A 497 22.83 -5.15 13.88
CA GLY A 497 23.02 -6.15 12.83
C GLY A 497 24.48 -6.40 12.46
N HIS A 498 24.72 -7.45 11.67
CA HIS A 498 26.03 -7.83 11.12
C HIS A 498 27.09 -8.19 12.18
N LEU A 499 26.64 -8.77 13.29
CA LEU A 499 27.48 -9.15 14.43
C LEU A 499 28.19 -10.50 14.20
N SER A 500 29.12 -10.84 15.08
CA SER A 500 29.78 -12.15 15.12
C SER A 500 28.86 -13.21 15.73
N LEU A 501 29.04 -14.47 15.34
CA LEU A 501 28.21 -15.57 15.86
C LEU A 501 28.36 -15.74 17.38
N ALA A 502 29.57 -15.55 17.91
CA ALA A 502 29.87 -15.61 19.33
C ALA A 502 29.10 -14.55 20.15
N SER A 503 28.66 -13.45 19.51
CA SER A 503 27.88 -12.41 20.18
C SER A 503 26.49 -12.90 20.64
N LEU A 504 26.00 -14.02 20.11
CA LEU A 504 24.71 -14.60 20.53
C LEU A 504 24.86 -15.58 21.71
N GLU A 505 26.09 -15.97 22.06
CA GLU A 505 26.34 -16.95 23.11
C GLU A 505 26.05 -16.35 24.49
N GLY A 506 25.27 -17.08 25.30
CA GLY A 506 24.93 -16.65 26.66
C GLY A 506 23.83 -15.58 26.75
N LEU A 507 23.32 -15.07 25.63
CA LEU A 507 22.18 -14.15 25.62
C LEU A 507 20.88 -14.86 25.96
N THR A 508 20.02 -14.18 26.73
CA THR A 508 18.65 -14.63 27.01
C THR A 508 17.67 -13.48 26.85
N VAL A 509 16.48 -13.76 26.31
CA VAL A 509 15.41 -12.75 26.22
C VAL A 509 15.01 -12.30 27.64
N GLY A 510 14.93 -11.00 27.84
CA GLY A 510 14.69 -10.37 29.14
C GLY A 510 15.96 -10.03 29.94
N GLN A 511 17.15 -10.43 29.46
CA GLN A 511 18.41 -10.08 30.10
C GLN A 511 18.60 -8.55 30.14
N PRO A 512 18.89 -7.96 31.31
CA PRO A 512 19.23 -6.54 31.41
C PRO A 512 20.64 -6.29 30.87
N ILE A 513 20.80 -5.17 30.19
CA ILE A 513 22.06 -4.65 29.64
C ILE A 513 22.23 -3.22 30.18
N ALA A 514 23.37 -2.90 30.77
CA ALA A 514 23.66 -1.54 31.21
C ALA A 514 24.20 -0.69 30.04
N ALA A 515 24.03 0.63 30.12
CA ALA A 515 24.70 1.53 29.18
C ALA A 515 26.22 1.38 29.29
N GLY A 516 26.90 1.32 28.15
CA GLY A 516 28.34 1.13 28.04
C GLY A 516 28.81 -0.33 28.15
N ASP A 517 27.92 -1.30 28.40
CA ASP A 517 28.29 -2.71 28.33
C ASP A 517 28.66 -3.09 26.89
N GLN A 518 29.74 -3.86 26.73
CA GLN A 518 30.03 -4.52 25.46
C GLN A 518 29.01 -5.64 25.25
N ILE A 519 28.19 -5.53 24.21
CA ILE A 519 27.12 -6.49 23.92
C ILE A 519 27.47 -7.45 22.79
N ALA A 520 28.44 -7.09 21.93
CA ALA A 520 28.78 -7.86 20.75
C ALA A 520 30.17 -7.52 20.19
N THR A 521 30.54 -8.22 19.11
CA THR A 521 31.64 -7.87 18.20
C THR A 521 31.17 -7.98 16.75
N LEU A 522 31.83 -7.29 15.82
CA LEU A 522 31.47 -7.33 14.40
C LEU A 522 31.77 -8.67 13.74
N GLY A 523 30.85 -9.14 12.89
CA GLY A 523 31.00 -10.37 12.11
C GLY A 523 31.85 -10.17 10.86
N ALA A 524 32.58 -11.21 10.47
CA ALA A 524 33.22 -11.29 9.16
C ALA A 524 32.17 -11.53 8.05
N GLY A 525 32.56 -11.27 6.80
CA GLY A 525 31.65 -11.34 5.64
C GLY A 525 31.01 -12.71 5.41
N ASP A 526 31.62 -13.79 5.87
CA ASP A 526 31.10 -15.15 5.78
C ASP A 526 30.00 -15.46 6.81
N VAL A 527 29.90 -14.68 7.89
CA VAL A 527 28.89 -14.85 8.95
C VAL A 527 27.84 -13.74 8.98
N ASN A 528 28.19 -12.52 8.55
CA ASN A 528 27.33 -11.35 8.68
C ASN A 528 26.31 -11.16 7.54
N GLY A 529 26.08 -12.20 6.72
CA GLY A 529 25.21 -12.13 5.54
C GLY A 529 25.92 -11.81 4.22
N GLY A 530 27.24 -11.69 4.18
CA GLY A 530 27.95 -11.37 2.93
C GLY A 530 28.15 -9.88 2.71
N TRP A 531 28.31 -9.12 3.79
CA TRP A 531 28.58 -7.68 3.76
C TRP A 531 30.03 -7.38 4.16
N PRO A 532 30.60 -6.24 3.73
CA PRO A 532 31.79 -5.69 4.39
C PRO A 532 31.56 -5.63 5.91
N PRO A 533 32.54 -5.94 6.78
CA PRO A 533 32.32 -5.85 8.22
C PRO A 533 31.89 -4.44 8.66
N HIS A 534 30.74 -4.34 9.31
CA HIS A 534 30.17 -3.10 9.84
C HIS A 534 29.14 -3.41 10.93
N LEU A 535 28.86 -2.44 11.79
CA LEU A 535 27.65 -2.43 12.62
C LEU A 535 26.53 -1.80 11.80
N HIS A 536 25.39 -2.48 11.64
CA HIS A 536 24.15 -1.80 11.29
C HIS A 536 23.41 -1.42 12.58
N PHE A 537 23.30 -0.11 12.85
CA PHE A 537 22.64 0.41 14.04
C PHE A 537 21.35 1.14 13.65
N GLN A 538 20.22 0.68 14.17
CA GLN A 538 18.89 1.19 13.80
C GLN A 538 18.03 1.43 15.03
N ILE A 539 17.29 2.54 15.04
CA ILE A 539 16.24 2.82 16.02
C ILE A 539 14.91 2.32 15.46
N ILE A 540 14.05 1.76 16.31
CA ILE A 540 12.72 1.29 15.92
C ILE A 540 11.71 1.77 16.96
N THR A 541 10.71 2.54 16.55
CA THR A 541 9.69 3.13 17.44
C THR A 541 8.48 2.20 17.65
N ASP A 542 8.22 1.30 16.71
CA ASP A 542 7.20 0.26 16.81
C ASP A 542 7.63 -0.92 15.92
N LEU A 543 7.56 -2.15 16.45
CA LEU A 543 7.98 -3.35 15.72
C LEU A 543 6.96 -3.83 14.68
N LEU A 544 5.75 -3.24 14.62
CA LEU A 544 4.67 -3.57 13.67
C LEU A 544 4.34 -5.07 13.59
N ASP A 545 4.50 -5.79 14.70
CA ASP A 545 4.39 -7.25 14.80
C ASP A 545 5.43 -8.05 13.99
N LEU A 546 6.48 -7.39 13.46
CA LEU A 546 7.57 -8.03 12.70
C LEU A 546 8.64 -8.65 13.61
N GLY A 547 8.73 -8.22 14.87
CA GLY A 547 9.69 -8.78 15.83
C GLY A 547 11.15 -8.64 15.37
N ILE A 548 11.90 -9.74 15.41
CA ILE A 548 13.32 -9.77 15.00
C ILE A 548 13.51 -9.61 13.49
N ASP A 549 12.46 -9.84 12.69
CA ASP A 549 12.52 -9.72 11.22
C ASP A 549 12.23 -8.28 10.74
N PHE A 550 12.30 -7.30 11.65
CA PHE A 550 12.13 -5.89 11.31
C PHE A 550 13.17 -5.45 10.26
N PRO A 551 12.74 -4.82 9.15
CA PRO A 551 13.63 -4.56 8.03
C PRO A 551 14.60 -3.41 8.32
N GLY A 552 15.84 -3.56 7.84
CA GLY A 552 16.85 -2.49 7.82
C GLY A 552 16.86 -1.70 6.52
N VAL A 553 15.97 -2.07 5.60
CA VAL A 553 15.82 -1.45 4.29
C VAL A 553 14.34 -1.40 3.92
N GLY A 554 13.85 -0.21 3.56
CA GLY A 554 12.47 0.04 3.11
C GLY A 554 12.36 0.33 1.60
N PRO A 555 11.18 0.14 0.99
CA PRO A 555 10.90 0.61 -0.37
C PRO A 555 10.76 2.13 -0.40
N ALA A 556 11.18 2.73 -1.51
CA ALA A 556 11.15 4.19 -1.68
C ALA A 556 9.72 4.74 -1.70
N SER A 557 8.77 3.98 -2.24
CA SER A 557 7.33 4.30 -2.23
C SER A 557 6.74 4.45 -0.82
N GLN A 558 7.37 3.85 0.20
CA GLN A 558 6.95 3.92 1.59
C GLN A 558 8.00 4.59 2.48
N ARG A 559 8.97 5.31 1.89
CA ARG A 559 10.10 5.93 2.60
C ARG A 559 9.67 6.66 3.86
N ALA A 560 8.69 7.55 3.76
CA ALA A 560 8.22 8.37 4.88
C ALA A 560 7.64 7.55 6.05
N VAL A 561 6.98 6.42 5.77
CA VAL A 561 6.44 5.52 6.81
C VAL A 561 7.60 4.81 7.50
N TRP A 562 8.52 4.24 6.74
CA TRP A 562 9.66 3.51 7.29
C TRP A 562 10.66 4.40 8.03
N THR A 563 10.87 5.64 7.61
CA THR A 563 11.72 6.60 8.33
C THR A 563 11.06 7.15 9.59
N ALA A 564 9.72 7.13 9.69
CA ALA A 564 9.03 7.44 10.94
C ALA A 564 9.12 6.27 11.95
N LEU A 565 9.06 5.04 11.44
CA LEU A 565 9.26 3.83 12.25
C LEU A 565 10.71 3.68 12.71
N SER A 566 11.63 4.02 11.83
CA SER A 566 13.06 4.02 12.09
C SER A 566 13.64 5.40 11.88
N PRO A 567 13.60 6.26 12.92
CA PRO A 567 14.18 7.60 12.85
C PRO A 567 15.70 7.55 12.78
N ASP A 568 16.31 8.70 12.48
CA ASP A 568 17.76 8.84 12.33
C ASP A 568 18.52 8.31 13.57
N PRO A 569 19.32 7.24 13.42
CA PRO A 569 20.11 6.69 14.53
C PRO A 569 21.14 7.68 15.09
N ASN A 570 21.43 8.78 14.39
CA ASN A 570 22.28 9.84 14.90
C ASN A 570 21.68 10.56 16.13
N LEU A 571 20.38 10.39 16.39
CA LEU A 571 19.75 10.76 17.67
C LEU A 571 20.41 10.07 18.87
N ILE A 572 21.08 8.94 18.66
CA ILE A 572 21.86 8.22 19.67
C ILE A 572 23.36 8.32 19.40
N LEU A 573 23.81 8.16 18.15
CA LEU A 573 25.24 8.03 17.83
C LEU A 573 26.05 9.31 17.99
N GLY A 574 25.41 10.50 17.95
CA GLY A 574 26.09 11.77 18.23
C GLY A 574 27.19 12.17 17.24
N ILE A 575 27.14 11.68 16.00
CA ILE A 575 28.06 12.06 14.92
C ILE A 575 27.79 13.52 14.56
N ASP A 576 28.84 14.33 14.47
CA ASP A 576 28.73 15.75 14.09
C ASP A 576 27.99 15.89 12.75
N PRO A 577 26.86 16.63 12.69
CA PRO A 577 26.12 16.84 11.45
C PRO A 577 26.96 17.40 10.29
N SER A 578 28.04 18.13 10.58
CA SER A 578 28.95 18.69 9.56
C SER A 578 29.80 17.63 8.84
N CYS A 579 29.91 16.42 9.40
CA CYS A 579 30.54 15.27 8.74
C CYS A 579 29.72 14.76 7.55
N PHE A 580 28.40 14.95 7.58
CA PHE A 580 27.51 14.44 6.53
C PHE A 580 27.48 15.42 5.34
N PRO A 581 27.57 14.90 4.11
CA PRO A 581 27.45 15.74 2.93
C PRO A 581 26.04 16.32 2.83
N ALA A 582 25.93 17.51 2.24
CA ALA A 582 24.64 18.13 1.96
C ALA A 582 23.75 17.17 1.14
N PRO A 583 22.44 17.04 1.48
CA PRO A 583 21.53 16.20 0.71
C PRO A 583 21.47 16.62 -0.76
N PRO A 584 21.35 15.67 -1.70
CA PRO A 584 21.18 16.00 -3.11
C PRO A 584 19.88 16.80 -3.32
N PRO A 585 19.81 17.66 -4.35
CA PRO A 585 18.61 18.44 -4.62
C PRO A 585 17.41 17.54 -4.90
N ALA A 586 16.28 17.89 -4.31
CA ALA A 586 15.00 17.27 -4.60
C ALA A 586 14.65 17.43 -6.10
N LYS A 587 13.81 16.52 -6.57
CA LYS A 587 13.41 16.39 -7.98
C LYS A 587 12.73 17.65 -8.52
N ASP A 588 11.88 18.28 -7.72
CA ASP A 588 11.19 19.54 -8.02
C ASP A 588 12.15 20.73 -8.10
N VAL A 589 13.14 20.80 -7.21
CA VAL A 589 14.22 21.81 -7.23
C VAL A 589 15.08 21.65 -8.50
N THR A 590 15.42 20.41 -8.84
CA THR A 590 16.13 20.07 -10.08
C THR A 590 15.33 20.52 -11.31
N LEU A 591 14.02 20.21 -11.34
CA LEU A 591 13.11 20.60 -12.41
C LEU A 591 12.98 22.13 -12.54
N ALA A 592 12.81 22.84 -11.43
CA ALA A 592 12.71 24.30 -11.40
C ALA A 592 14.01 24.96 -11.92
N THR A 593 15.17 24.45 -11.50
CA THR A 593 16.47 24.92 -11.97
C THR A 593 16.65 24.67 -13.47
N ARG A 594 16.25 23.50 -13.95
CA ARG A 594 16.26 23.19 -15.39
C ARG A 594 15.39 24.15 -16.20
N ARG A 595 14.17 24.46 -15.75
CA ARG A 595 13.25 25.40 -16.43
C ARG A 595 13.80 26.83 -16.52
N ARG A 596 14.66 27.23 -15.56
CA ARG A 596 15.34 28.53 -15.57
C ARG A 596 16.56 28.57 -16.49
N ARG A 597 17.30 27.46 -16.58
CA ARG A 597 18.63 27.43 -17.23
C ARG A 597 18.61 26.88 -18.67
N LEU A 598 17.65 26.04 -19.03
CA LEU A 598 17.58 25.41 -20.35
C LEU A 598 16.43 25.98 -21.19
N GLY A 599 16.65 26.05 -22.51
CA GLY A 599 15.63 26.48 -23.47
C GLY A 599 14.40 25.54 -23.49
N ARG A 600 13.22 26.11 -23.73
CA ARG A 600 11.94 25.37 -23.75
C ARG A 600 11.83 24.32 -24.86
N ASN A 601 12.67 24.43 -25.89
CA ASN A 601 12.78 23.44 -26.97
C ASN A 601 13.32 22.08 -26.50
N LEU A 602 13.94 22.01 -25.32
CA LEU A 602 14.34 20.76 -24.67
C LEU A 602 13.22 20.29 -23.73
N SER A 603 12.17 19.67 -24.28
CA SER A 603 11.00 19.20 -23.53
C SER A 603 11.29 17.97 -22.66
N ILE A 604 10.44 17.74 -21.64
CA ILE A 604 10.43 16.53 -20.80
C ILE A 604 9.29 15.62 -21.28
N GLY A 605 9.57 14.33 -21.44
CA GLY A 605 8.62 13.37 -22.01
C GLY A 605 7.55 12.81 -21.05
N TYR A 606 7.74 12.94 -19.74
CA TYR A 606 6.89 12.30 -18.72
C TYR A 606 6.15 13.33 -17.84
N ARG A 607 4.93 12.99 -17.39
CA ARG A 607 4.12 13.82 -16.48
C ARG A 607 4.82 14.00 -15.13
N ASP A 608 5.24 12.90 -14.53
CA ASP A 608 6.23 12.90 -13.47
C ASP A 608 7.61 12.67 -14.11
N PRO A 609 8.49 13.69 -14.19
CA PRO A 609 9.79 13.55 -14.83
C PRO A 609 10.60 12.40 -14.22
N VAL A 610 11.48 11.71 -14.94
CA VAL A 610 12.38 10.73 -14.31
C VAL A 610 13.74 11.39 -14.06
N LYS A 611 14.26 11.33 -12.81
CA LYS A 611 15.59 11.84 -12.47
C LYS A 611 16.57 10.67 -12.43
N VAL A 612 17.15 10.39 -13.59
CA VAL A 612 18.10 9.28 -13.76
C VAL A 612 19.45 9.61 -13.11
N GLU A 613 19.97 8.69 -12.29
CA GLU A 613 21.27 8.83 -11.62
C GLU A 613 22.28 7.73 -11.99
N ARG A 614 21.81 6.58 -12.52
CA ARG A 614 22.69 5.51 -13.02
C ARG A 614 22.16 4.82 -14.25
N GLY A 615 23.07 4.33 -15.10
CA GLY A 615 22.80 3.34 -16.13
C GLY A 615 23.60 2.05 -15.93
N TRP A 616 23.04 0.92 -16.37
CA TRP A 616 23.75 -0.36 -16.49
C TRP A 616 23.14 -1.18 -17.61
N MET A 617 23.93 -1.48 -18.65
CA MET A 617 23.42 -2.18 -19.84
C MET A 617 22.11 -1.53 -20.34
N GLN A 618 21.04 -2.30 -20.54
CA GLN A 618 19.72 -1.82 -20.97
C GLN A 618 18.89 -1.10 -19.89
N TYR A 619 19.42 -0.93 -18.68
CA TYR A 619 18.69 -0.39 -17.55
C TYR A 619 19.12 1.01 -17.17
N LEU A 620 18.15 1.79 -16.72
CA LEU A 620 18.33 3.07 -16.03
C LEU A 620 17.81 2.96 -14.60
N PHE A 621 18.43 3.72 -13.71
CA PHE A 621 18.04 3.84 -12.30
C PHE A 621 17.84 5.30 -11.98
N ASP A 622 16.73 5.60 -11.32
CA ASP A 622 16.49 6.93 -10.78
C ASP A 622 17.14 7.14 -9.40
N GLU A 623 16.93 8.31 -8.81
CA GLU A 623 17.52 8.70 -7.53
C GLU A 623 17.09 7.81 -6.36
N THR A 624 16.02 7.03 -6.48
CA THR A 624 15.57 6.10 -5.44
C THR A 624 16.00 4.66 -5.72
N GLY A 625 16.68 4.43 -6.84
CA GLY A 625 17.12 3.12 -7.29
C GLY A 625 16.04 2.33 -8.02
N ARG A 626 14.92 2.97 -8.40
CA ARG A 626 13.89 2.33 -9.22
C ARG A 626 14.50 2.00 -10.58
N ARG A 627 14.36 0.74 -10.98
CA ARG A 627 14.88 0.24 -12.26
C ARG A 627 13.87 0.44 -13.38
N TYR A 628 14.34 1.01 -14.49
CA TYR A 628 13.60 1.20 -15.73
C TYR A 628 14.30 0.43 -16.85
N LEU A 629 13.52 -0.18 -17.74
CA LEU A 629 14.02 -0.68 -19.01
C LEU A 629 14.06 0.49 -19.99
N ASP A 630 15.22 0.77 -20.57
CA ASP A 630 15.31 1.76 -21.63
C ASP A 630 14.84 1.16 -22.96
N ALA A 631 13.72 1.69 -23.46
CA ALA A 631 13.12 1.29 -24.74
C ALA A 631 13.07 2.45 -25.76
N TYR A 632 13.58 3.63 -25.41
CA TYR A 632 13.37 4.84 -26.21
C TYR A 632 14.60 5.74 -26.36
N ASN A 633 15.62 5.66 -25.50
CA ASN A 633 16.68 6.67 -25.49
C ASN A 633 17.33 6.81 -26.88
N ASN A 634 17.21 8.01 -27.43
CA ASN A 634 17.31 8.28 -28.87
C ASN A 634 18.71 8.04 -29.47
N VAL A 635 19.77 8.10 -28.67
CA VAL A 635 21.18 8.14 -29.15
C VAL A 635 22.04 6.95 -28.67
N PRO A 636 21.90 6.43 -27.43
CA PRO A 636 22.67 5.25 -27.02
C PRO A 636 22.09 3.97 -27.65
N HIS A 637 22.68 3.49 -28.75
CA HIS A 637 22.26 2.23 -29.40
C HIS A 637 22.73 0.97 -28.66
N VAL A 638 23.80 1.09 -27.87
CA VAL A 638 24.31 0.06 -26.96
C VAL A 638 24.17 0.64 -25.55
N GLY A 639 23.65 -0.16 -24.59
CA GLY A 639 23.17 0.30 -23.29
C GLY A 639 24.06 1.31 -22.53
N HIS A 640 23.45 2.12 -21.66
CA HIS A 640 24.01 3.36 -21.10
C HIS A 640 25.42 3.28 -20.53
N CYS A 641 25.74 2.18 -19.85
CA CYS A 641 27.06 1.94 -19.24
C CYS A 641 27.57 0.54 -19.60
N HIS A 642 27.45 0.14 -20.87
CA HIS A 642 27.94 -1.17 -21.30
C HIS A 642 29.45 -1.31 -21.03
N PRO A 643 29.90 -2.33 -20.28
CA PRO A 643 31.26 -2.39 -19.75
C PRO A 643 32.34 -2.37 -20.83
N GLN A 644 32.09 -3.04 -21.97
CA GLN A 644 33.04 -3.02 -23.10
C GLN A 644 33.17 -1.63 -23.75
N VAL A 645 32.06 -0.88 -23.86
CA VAL A 645 32.06 0.45 -24.46
C VAL A 645 32.74 1.44 -23.52
N VAL A 646 32.42 1.38 -22.22
CA VAL A 646 33.06 2.21 -21.19
C VAL A 646 34.56 1.93 -21.12
N ALA A 647 34.97 0.66 -21.15
CA ALA A 647 36.40 0.30 -21.15
C ALA A 647 37.13 0.84 -22.38
N ALA A 648 36.57 0.67 -23.58
CA ALA A 648 37.16 1.19 -24.81
C ALA A 648 37.25 2.73 -24.81
N ALA A 649 36.19 3.41 -24.37
CA ALA A 649 36.16 4.87 -24.28
C ALA A 649 37.18 5.40 -23.25
N ARG A 650 37.29 4.76 -22.08
CA ARG A 650 38.30 5.12 -21.05
C ARG A 650 39.72 4.89 -21.56
N ALA A 651 39.96 3.77 -22.24
CA ALA A 651 41.26 3.49 -22.85
C ALA A 651 41.64 4.57 -23.87
N GLN A 652 40.73 4.93 -24.77
CA GLN A 652 40.98 5.99 -25.75
C GLN A 652 41.19 7.36 -25.09
N MET A 653 40.32 7.76 -24.17
CA MET A 653 40.45 9.06 -23.47
C MET A 653 41.72 9.17 -22.63
N GLY A 654 42.22 8.04 -22.10
CA GLY A 654 43.49 7.98 -21.39
C GLY A 654 44.71 8.17 -22.29
N VAL A 655 44.59 7.89 -23.59
CA VAL A 655 45.62 8.13 -24.60
C VAL A 655 45.48 9.51 -25.23
N LEU A 656 44.28 9.85 -25.71
CA LEU A 656 43.99 11.10 -26.43
C LEU A 656 42.50 11.47 -26.35
N ASN A 657 42.20 12.69 -25.89
CA ASN A 657 40.88 13.32 -25.98
C ASN A 657 41.02 14.67 -26.68
N THR A 658 40.83 14.69 -28.00
CA THR A 658 41.04 15.88 -28.83
C THR A 658 39.83 16.19 -29.71
N ASN A 659 39.77 17.43 -30.20
CA ASN A 659 38.72 17.87 -31.10
C ASN A 659 38.85 17.16 -32.47
N THR A 660 37.71 16.86 -33.10
CA THR A 660 37.63 16.21 -34.43
C THR A 660 38.27 17.02 -35.58
N ARG A 661 38.76 18.24 -35.31
CA ARG A 661 39.56 19.05 -36.25
C ARG A 661 41.00 18.56 -36.44
N TYR A 662 41.50 17.70 -35.55
CA TYR A 662 42.83 17.10 -35.67
C TYR A 662 42.72 15.68 -36.23
N LEU A 663 43.63 15.29 -37.11
CA LEU A 663 43.74 13.92 -37.61
C LEU A 663 44.29 13.01 -36.51
N HIS A 664 43.62 11.90 -36.27
CA HIS A 664 44.01 10.83 -35.36
C HIS A 664 43.34 9.52 -35.83
N ASP A 665 44.02 8.40 -35.63
CA ASP A 665 43.56 7.06 -36.01
C ASP A 665 42.84 6.34 -34.87
#